data_AF-A0A349Q8I4-F1
#
_entry.id   AF-A0A349Q8I4-F1
#
_cell.length_a   1.000
_cell.length_b   1.000
_cell.length_c   1.000
_cell.angle_alpha   90.00
_cell.angle_beta   90.00
_cell.angle_gamma   90.00
#
_symmetry.space_group_name_H-M   'P 1'
#
loop_
_entity.id
_entity.type
_entity.pdbx_description
1 polymer ?
#
loop_
_entity_poly.entity_id
_entity_poly.type
_entity_poly.pdbx_seq_one_letter_code
_entity_poly.pdbx_strand_id
1 'polypeptide(L)'
;MAQSKQNSRLVMAILLVLCTIVLMMQGTPQIAYASSENSFDTTNVLDDLLSSTIDGKPFDLKDYPYNENGTLRIVSFIEYCYSFKSNMRANYGLYLLIYNPQALNLSTNSKQNKIQMAVSYDKNGTPTRYEKFDLQFCSKSSNDYKNLFYKYKIVDRKIADKTFAERVNTNERRYDISGLELVTYGDKNATEYGVGGAYTFTGYSEGYGPDANAKSTLNCVVQDLETLALEVHHTSFRTNVSSKGKDHYNEVNSVYFSIPERIYQEYGKLQKIRAEWWEYKTKLAAITSNETFYEKMLAGSKLKREIDQTNSEIPFHLFTGYKVESTSDRFHSYTSIEYDWCFNVRTNYEEKSGGAVFNSTKVSKANSQSDMIPMVFYSPYVGLDEVFDFLFSKPVAGDVAANRVAEYIYGYTNELGNGYIDCNGREMSKDLFESFVDEGRQMGHNDKTIDLADTFNLMSYDSNHSWWDKLWDYGFSWPQTSGDYKDISPIYEVKEDDLIADDNGVSQRLLVNKNDVASLRAFYAKESALNRRVVLFRFANTDYFSQACGRSDNEGNYVAEDEADTYIASETIFLDFDIIELTFNKDGVYHVIPVVSSPADIINGFAAPAQKLEWWKIIIAVIVLIICLILLAPILPYIFKGIWLVICAPFKAIKSAKEKRKAKDKSQGGDSV
;
A
#
# COMPACT_ATOMS: atom_id res chain seq x y z
N MET A 1 34.94 27.17 2.66
CA MET A 1 36.37 26.97 3.01
C MET A 1 36.57 27.55 4.40
N ALA A 2 36.96 26.88 5.47
CA ALA A 2 37.44 25.53 5.69
C ALA A 2 36.97 25.09 7.09
N GLN A 3 35.78 24.50 7.20
CA GLN A 3 35.30 23.87 8.45
C GLN A 3 34.13 22.89 8.20
N SER A 4 34.08 22.27 7.01
CA SER A 4 33.06 21.26 6.66
C SER A 4 33.66 20.00 6.04
N LYS A 5 34.99 19.82 6.11
CA LYS A 5 35.73 18.78 5.39
C LYS A 5 36.19 17.60 6.26
N GLN A 6 35.67 17.47 7.49
CA GLN A 6 36.14 16.48 8.46
C GLN A 6 35.08 15.46 8.92
N ASN A 7 33.83 15.56 8.46
CA ASN A 7 32.75 14.63 8.85
C ASN A 7 32.32 13.66 7.74
N SER A 8 33.07 13.55 6.63
CA SER A 8 32.77 12.63 5.51
C SER A 8 33.70 11.40 5.45
N ARG A 9 34.35 11.05 6.57
CA ARG A 9 35.23 9.88 6.70
C ARG A 9 34.99 9.14 8.02
N LEU A 10 33.79 8.61 8.18
CA LEU A 10 33.38 7.57 9.15
C LEU A 10 31.94 7.25 8.70
N VAL A 11 31.56 6.09 8.16
CA VAL A 11 31.71 4.74 8.67
C VAL A 11 31.76 3.78 7.48
N MET A 12 32.93 3.24 7.18
CA MET A 12 33.06 1.93 6.54
C MET A 12 34.48 1.44 6.86
N ALA A 13 34.65 1.01 8.10
CA ALA A 13 35.67 0.01 8.34
C ALA A 13 34.98 -1.33 8.06
N ILE A 14 35.44 -2.05 7.03
CA ILE A 14 35.37 -3.51 7.04
C ILE A 14 36.29 -3.91 8.19
N LEU A 15 35.72 -3.93 9.38
CA LEU A 15 36.41 -4.30 10.60
C LEU A 15 35.98 -5.75 10.79
N LEU A 16 36.84 -6.68 10.40
CA LEU A 16 36.66 -8.10 10.64
C LEU A 16 36.74 -8.29 12.17
N VAL A 17 35.63 -8.03 12.86
CA VAL A 17 35.50 -8.22 14.30
C VAL A 17 35.22 -9.70 14.52
N LEU A 18 36.28 -10.46 14.77
CA LEU A 18 36.18 -11.80 15.33
C LEU A 18 35.73 -11.65 16.81
N CYS A 19 34.43 -11.51 17.03
CA CYS A 19 33.83 -11.61 18.37
C CYS A 19 33.73 -13.09 18.74
N THR A 20 34.49 -13.53 19.73
CA THR A 20 34.36 -14.88 20.32
C THR A 20 33.49 -14.81 21.57
N ILE A 21 32.29 -15.38 21.49
CA ILE A 21 31.39 -15.53 22.64
C ILE A 21 31.62 -16.92 23.26
N VAL A 22 32.08 -16.96 24.50
CA VAL A 22 32.19 -18.18 25.31
C VAL A 22 31.06 -18.17 26.34
N LEU A 23 29.98 -18.89 26.02
CA LEU A 23 28.87 -19.08 26.96
C LEU A 23 29.24 -20.17 27.96
N MET A 24 29.79 -19.77 29.12
CA MET A 24 29.92 -20.64 30.28
C MET A 24 28.56 -20.77 30.98
N MET A 25 27.63 -21.52 30.38
CA MET A 25 26.37 -21.82 31.05
C MET A 25 26.62 -22.89 32.12
N GLN A 26 26.70 -22.49 33.38
CA GLN A 26 26.61 -23.41 34.51
C GLN A 26 25.15 -23.78 34.77
N GLY A 27 24.56 -24.55 33.86
CA GLY A 27 23.38 -25.34 34.18
C GLY A 27 23.87 -26.64 34.80
N THR A 28 23.63 -26.87 36.08
CA THR A 28 23.79 -28.22 36.62
C THR A 28 22.85 -29.14 35.83
N PRO A 29 23.35 -30.18 35.15
CA PRO A 29 22.46 -31.17 34.55
C PRO A 29 21.80 -31.90 35.72
N GLN A 30 20.58 -31.49 36.08
CA GLN A 30 19.67 -32.43 36.71
C GLN A 30 19.45 -33.52 35.67
N ILE A 31 20.04 -34.69 35.91
CA ILE A 31 19.64 -35.93 35.26
C ILE A 31 18.21 -36.19 35.74
N ALA A 32 17.24 -35.53 35.11
CA ALA A 32 15.83 -35.64 35.41
C ALA A 32 15.15 -36.27 34.20
N TYR A 33 14.68 -37.49 34.40
CA TYR A 33 13.62 -38.06 33.60
C TYR A 33 12.47 -37.05 33.53
N ALA A 34 12.08 -36.67 32.31
CA ALA A 34 10.82 -36.00 31.98
C ALA A 34 10.38 -34.84 32.90
N SER A 35 11.04 -33.68 32.80
CA SER A 35 10.36 -32.39 33.00
C SER A 35 10.30 -31.67 31.66
N SER A 36 9.08 -31.47 31.15
CA SER A 36 8.76 -31.06 29.79
C SER A 36 8.80 -29.54 29.53
N GLU A 37 9.75 -28.82 30.13
CA GLU A 37 9.95 -27.38 29.85
C GLU A 37 11.43 -27.12 29.54
N ASN A 38 11.70 -26.46 28.41
CA ASN A 38 13.03 -25.91 28.10
C ASN A 38 13.38 -24.91 29.21
N SER A 39 14.28 -25.29 30.12
CA SER A 39 14.62 -24.49 31.30
C SER A 39 15.16 -23.10 30.98
N PHE A 40 15.71 -22.88 29.78
CA PHE A 40 16.17 -21.55 29.36
C PHE A 40 15.03 -20.63 28.96
N ASP A 41 13.84 -21.11 28.59
CA ASP A 41 12.71 -20.24 28.21
C ASP A 41 12.27 -19.35 29.38
N THR A 42 12.48 -19.80 30.62
CA THR A 42 11.94 -19.20 31.85
C THR A 42 12.98 -18.41 32.66
N THR A 43 14.27 -18.45 32.30
CA THR A 43 15.28 -17.64 33.00
C THR A 43 15.18 -16.15 32.66
N ASN A 44 15.54 -15.31 33.62
CA ASN A 44 15.53 -13.86 33.43
C ASN A 44 16.71 -13.40 32.57
N VAL A 45 16.46 -12.48 31.63
CA VAL A 45 17.48 -11.92 30.75
C VAL A 45 18.68 -11.32 31.50
N LEU A 46 18.47 -10.70 32.66
CA LEU A 46 19.56 -10.13 33.44
C LEU A 46 20.41 -11.22 34.09
N ASP A 47 19.80 -12.31 34.58
CA ASP A 47 20.53 -13.43 35.18
C ASP A 47 21.39 -14.13 34.11
N ASP A 48 20.84 -14.30 32.91
CA ASP A 48 21.57 -14.86 31.77
C ASP A 48 22.73 -13.95 31.33
N LEU A 49 22.51 -12.63 31.26
CA LEU A 49 23.55 -11.68 30.88
C LEU A 49 24.66 -11.62 31.94
N LEU A 50 24.31 -11.46 33.22
CA LEU A 50 25.28 -11.31 34.32
C LEU A 50 26.13 -12.57 34.55
N SER A 51 25.64 -13.74 34.13
CA SER A 51 26.40 -15.00 34.15
C SER A 51 27.21 -15.24 32.87
N SER A 52 27.08 -14.37 31.85
CA SER A 52 27.73 -14.53 30.55
C SER A 52 29.10 -13.85 30.47
N THR A 53 29.93 -14.36 29.54
CA THR A 53 31.17 -13.73 29.10
C THR A 53 31.03 -13.42 27.61
N ILE A 54 31.12 -12.15 27.26
CA ILE A 54 31.01 -11.65 25.88
C ILE A 54 32.37 -11.08 25.50
N ASP A 55 32.94 -11.54 24.38
CA ASP A 55 34.28 -11.14 23.90
C ASP A 55 35.39 -11.30 24.94
N GLY A 56 35.35 -12.41 25.67
CA GLY A 56 36.33 -12.72 26.72
C GLY A 56 36.24 -11.85 27.98
N LYS A 57 35.22 -10.98 28.09
CA LYS A 57 34.96 -10.16 29.27
C LYS A 57 33.64 -10.56 29.95
N PRO A 58 33.59 -10.68 31.29
CA PRO A 58 32.32 -10.78 31.99
C PRO A 58 31.42 -9.61 31.60
N PHE A 59 30.13 -9.88 31.40
CA PHE A 59 29.16 -8.84 31.07
C PHE A 59 29.05 -7.81 32.21
N ASP A 60 29.10 -6.52 31.88
CA ASP A 60 28.87 -5.42 32.82
C ASP A 60 27.72 -4.54 32.33
N LEU A 61 26.71 -4.34 33.17
CA LEU A 61 25.56 -3.46 32.89
C LEU A 61 25.98 -2.02 32.59
N LYS A 62 27.13 -1.57 33.11
CA LYS A 62 27.64 -0.21 32.89
C LYS A 62 28.00 0.06 31.43
N ASP A 63 28.29 -0.98 30.64
CA ASP A 63 28.60 -0.85 29.21
C ASP A 63 27.35 -0.63 28.35
N TYR A 64 26.17 -0.70 28.95
CA TYR A 64 24.87 -0.66 28.29
C TYR A 64 23.95 0.36 28.98
N PRO A 65 24.27 1.67 28.99
CA PRO A 65 23.44 2.70 29.62
C PRO A 65 22.14 2.95 28.83
N TYR A 66 21.17 3.67 29.40
CA TYR A 66 20.12 4.24 28.57
C TYR A 66 20.69 5.30 27.62
N ASN A 67 20.13 5.39 26.41
CA ASN A 67 20.49 6.37 25.42
C ASN A 67 19.31 6.63 24.48
N GLU A 68 18.77 7.85 24.52
CA GLU A 68 17.64 8.29 23.69
C GLU A 68 17.93 8.25 22.18
N ASN A 69 19.21 8.33 21.79
CA ASN A 69 19.66 8.26 20.40
C ASN A 69 20.31 6.91 20.06
N GLY A 70 20.26 5.95 20.99
CA GLY A 70 20.83 4.62 20.79
C GLY A 70 19.96 3.77 19.87
N THR A 71 20.58 2.81 19.18
CA THR A 71 19.87 1.83 18.36
C THR A 71 19.82 0.49 19.07
N LEU A 72 18.71 -0.22 18.90
CA LEU A 72 18.56 -1.59 19.37
C LEU A 72 19.60 -2.50 18.74
N ARG A 73 20.17 -3.42 19.53
CA ARG A 73 21.18 -4.39 19.05
C ARG A 73 21.03 -5.75 19.72
N ILE A 74 21.45 -6.79 19.02
CA ILE A 74 21.68 -8.11 19.62
C ILE A 74 22.93 -8.01 20.50
N VAL A 75 22.76 -8.24 21.79
CA VAL A 75 23.87 -8.38 22.75
C VAL A 75 24.45 -9.78 22.67
N SER A 76 23.58 -10.78 22.55
CA SER A 76 23.98 -12.17 22.43
C SER A 76 22.95 -12.96 21.64
N PHE A 77 23.43 -13.74 20.67
CA PHE A 77 22.68 -14.80 20.02
C PHE A 77 23.13 -16.13 20.61
N ILE A 78 22.19 -16.92 21.13
CA ILE A 78 22.49 -18.10 21.92
C ILE A 78 21.98 -19.36 21.22
N GLU A 79 22.89 -20.30 21.00
CA GLU A 79 22.56 -21.70 20.70
C GLU A 79 22.53 -22.50 22.01
N TYR A 80 21.34 -22.90 22.43
CA TYR A 80 21.16 -23.65 23.66
C TYR A 80 21.10 -25.14 23.38
N CYS A 81 21.97 -25.93 24.03
CA CYS A 81 21.86 -27.39 24.13
C CYS A 81 21.77 -28.15 22.80
N TYR A 82 22.46 -27.69 21.75
CA TYR A 82 22.61 -28.49 20.54
C TYR A 82 23.31 -29.82 20.84
N SER A 83 22.79 -30.92 20.29
CA SER A 83 23.48 -32.22 20.27
C SER A 83 23.47 -32.83 18.88
N PHE A 84 24.54 -33.54 18.54
CA PHE A 84 24.59 -34.37 17.34
C PHE A 84 23.63 -35.57 17.42
N LYS A 85 23.22 -35.98 18.63
CA LYS A 85 22.28 -37.07 18.86
C LYS A 85 20.85 -36.54 18.87
N SER A 86 20.02 -36.98 17.92
CA SER A 86 18.64 -36.49 17.75
C SER A 86 17.79 -36.65 19.03
N ASN A 87 17.93 -37.76 19.74
CA ASN A 87 17.22 -38.03 20.99
C ASN A 87 17.62 -37.13 22.18
N MET A 88 18.70 -36.34 22.04
CA MET A 88 19.14 -35.36 23.05
C MET A 88 18.80 -33.92 22.68
N ARG A 89 18.05 -33.69 21.59
CA ARG A 89 17.69 -32.34 21.12
C ARG A 89 16.40 -31.79 21.73
N ALA A 90 15.80 -32.47 22.71
CA ALA A 90 14.58 -32.01 23.35
C ALA A 90 14.71 -30.59 23.94
N ASN A 91 15.91 -30.26 24.45
CA ASN A 91 16.20 -28.95 25.05
C ASN A 91 16.77 -27.92 24.06
N TYR A 92 16.93 -28.27 22.78
CA TYR A 92 17.57 -27.38 21.83
C TYR A 92 16.70 -26.15 21.53
N GLY A 93 17.34 -24.98 21.44
CA GLY A 93 16.67 -23.74 21.08
C GLY A 93 17.65 -22.64 20.69
N LEU A 94 17.13 -21.64 19.98
CA LEU A 94 17.86 -20.43 19.60
C LEU A 94 17.22 -19.22 20.30
N TYR A 95 18.04 -18.35 20.87
CA TYR A 95 17.58 -17.22 21.66
C TYR A 95 18.33 -15.93 21.32
N LEU A 96 17.63 -14.82 21.50
CA LEU A 96 18.12 -13.46 21.29
C LEU A 96 18.06 -12.72 22.60
N LEU A 97 19.19 -12.14 23.00
CA LEU A 97 19.29 -11.20 24.11
C LEU A 97 19.57 -9.84 23.49
N ILE A 98 18.62 -8.92 23.68
CA ILE A 98 18.57 -7.64 22.99
C ILE A 98 18.84 -6.53 23.99
N TYR A 99 19.62 -5.53 23.57
CA TYR A 99 19.77 -4.26 24.27
C TYR A 99 18.95 -3.18 23.55
N ASN A 100 18.07 -2.55 24.32
CA ASN A 100 17.13 -1.53 23.91
C ASN A 100 17.46 -0.21 24.64
N PRO A 101 18.46 0.55 24.15
CA PRO A 101 18.97 1.74 24.84
C PRO A 101 17.92 2.83 25.07
N GLN A 102 16.94 2.91 24.17
CA GLN A 102 15.85 3.87 24.22
C GLN A 102 14.74 3.48 25.22
N ALA A 103 14.83 2.30 25.84
CA ALA A 103 13.80 1.75 26.73
C ALA A 103 12.41 1.67 26.10
N LEU A 104 12.34 1.51 24.76
CA LEU A 104 11.10 1.35 24.02
C LEU A 104 10.22 0.27 24.68
N ASN A 105 8.94 0.55 24.85
CA ASN A 105 8.01 -0.41 25.38
C ASN A 105 7.59 -1.39 24.28
N LEU A 106 8.44 -2.37 24.00
CA LEU A 106 8.17 -3.36 22.97
C LEU A 106 6.97 -4.24 23.35
N SER A 107 6.08 -4.45 22.37
CA SER A 107 4.96 -5.39 22.47
C SER A 107 5.50 -6.81 22.58
N THR A 108 5.17 -7.53 23.65
CA THR A 108 5.72 -8.86 23.93
C THR A 108 4.91 -10.00 23.33
N ASN A 109 3.73 -9.72 22.79
CA ASN A 109 2.80 -10.70 22.22
C ASN A 109 2.47 -10.46 20.74
N SER A 110 3.07 -9.44 20.12
CA SER A 110 2.89 -9.16 18.70
C SER A 110 3.47 -10.29 17.85
N LYS A 111 2.68 -10.85 16.93
CA LYS A 111 3.19 -11.82 15.93
C LYS A 111 3.91 -11.13 14.77
N GLN A 112 3.94 -9.80 14.73
CA GLN A 112 4.81 -9.02 13.84
C GLN A 112 6.25 -8.95 14.39
N ASN A 113 6.51 -9.45 15.60
CA ASN A 113 7.88 -9.56 16.09
C ASN A 113 8.56 -10.76 15.42
N LYS A 114 9.55 -10.50 14.56
CA LYS A 114 10.18 -11.53 13.74
C LYS A 114 11.69 -11.34 13.69
N ILE A 115 12.39 -12.42 13.33
CA ILE A 115 13.82 -12.40 12.98
C ILE A 115 13.99 -13.00 11.60
N GLN A 116 14.81 -12.36 10.76
CA GLN A 116 15.13 -12.86 9.44
C GLN A 116 16.45 -13.63 9.44
N MET A 117 16.42 -14.88 8.97
CA MET A 117 17.56 -15.79 8.98
C MET A 117 17.73 -16.53 7.65
N ALA A 118 18.97 -16.82 7.27
CA ALA A 118 19.25 -17.69 6.13
C ALA A 118 18.84 -19.14 6.42
N VAL A 119 18.22 -19.78 5.43
CA VAL A 119 17.70 -21.16 5.54
C VAL A 119 18.25 -22.10 4.48
N SER A 120 18.94 -21.56 3.47
CA SER A 120 19.60 -22.34 2.43
C SER A 120 20.91 -21.68 2.01
N TYR A 121 21.85 -22.51 1.56
CA TYR A 121 23.19 -22.10 1.17
C TYR A 121 23.61 -22.86 -0.09
N ASP A 122 24.41 -22.22 -0.93
CA ASP A 122 25.05 -22.88 -2.06
C ASP A 122 26.24 -23.76 -1.61
N LYS A 123 26.94 -24.36 -2.58
CA LYS A 123 28.09 -25.24 -2.32
C LYS A 123 29.29 -24.51 -1.69
N ASN A 124 29.36 -23.19 -1.83
CA ASN A 124 30.43 -22.36 -1.27
C ASN A 124 30.07 -21.82 0.13
N GLY A 125 28.87 -22.14 0.63
CA GLY A 125 28.37 -21.62 1.90
C GLY A 125 27.85 -20.19 1.80
N THR A 126 27.52 -19.70 0.61
CA THR A 126 26.85 -18.40 0.43
C THR A 126 25.33 -18.59 0.63
N PRO A 127 24.67 -17.77 1.45
CA PRO A 127 23.22 -17.81 1.61
C PRO A 127 22.49 -17.66 0.26
N THR A 128 21.47 -18.48 0.05
CA THR A 128 20.63 -18.46 -1.17
C THR A 128 19.14 -18.24 -0.88
N ARG A 129 18.75 -18.17 0.40
CA ARG A 129 17.38 -17.88 0.83
C ARG A 129 17.36 -17.43 2.28
N TYR A 130 16.56 -16.42 2.56
CA TYR A 130 16.22 -15.93 3.89
C TYR A 130 14.74 -16.12 4.18
N GLU A 131 14.41 -16.39 5.44
CA GLU A 131 13.04 -16.54 5.93
C GLU A 131 12.89 -15.82 7.27
N LYS A 132 11.68 -15.32 7.52
CA LYS A 132 11.32 -14.77 8.83
C LYS A 132 10.77 -15.83 9.76
N PHE A 133 11.18 -15.75 11.03
CA PHE A 133 10.71 -16.62 12.11
C PHE A 133 10.10 -15.77 13.22
N ASP A 134 9.01 -16.27 13.80
CA ASP A 134 8.34 -15.58 14.90
C ASP A 134 9.20 -15.58 16.16
N LEU A 135 9.08 -14.51 16.94
CA LEU A 135 9.75 -14.35 18.22
C LEU A 135 8.77 -14.59 19.37
N GLN A 136 9.09 -15.57 20.20
CA GLN A 136 8.39 -15.82 21.45
C GLN A 136 9.09 -15.06 22.58
N PHE A 137 8.38 -14.16 23.24
CA PHE A 137 8.89 -13.44 24.41
C PHE A 137 9.17 -14.40 25.58
N CYS A 138 10.34 -14.26 26.20
CA CYS A 138 10.74 -15.01 27.39
C CYS A 138 10.76 -14.11 28.63
N SER A 139 11.54 -13.02 28.59
CA SER A 139 11.69 -12.11 29.72
C SER A 139 12.19 -10.73 29.29
N LYS A 140 12.05 -9.73 30.15
CA LYS A 140 12.68 -8.42 30.01
C LYS A 140 13.19 -7.92 31.35
N SER A 141 14.18 -7.04 31.31
CA SER A 141 14.72 -6.40 32.49
C SER A 141 13.69 -5.46 33.15
N SER A 142 13.80 -5.33 34.47
CA SER A 142 12.89 -4.57 35.34
C SER A 142 13.67 -3.63 36.27
N ASN A 143 12.97 -2.91 37.17
CA ASN A 143 13.55 -1.97 38.13
C ASN A 143 14.40 -0.88 37.45
N ASP A 144 15.62 -0.63 37.92
CA ASP A 144 16.52 0.40 37.38
C ASP A 144 16.88 0.17 35.90
N TYR A 145 16.72 -1.06 35.41
CA TYR A 145 16.99 -1.45 34.02
C TYR A 145 15.70 -1.74 33.23
N LYS A 146 14.54 -1.23 33.65
CA LYS A 146 13.25 -1.48 33.00
C LYS A 146 13.29 -1.28 31.48
N ASN A 147 12.85 -2.29 30.73
CA ASN A 147 12.82 -2.32 29.26
C ASN A 147 14.18 -2.15 28.56
N LEU A 148 15.30 -2.21 29.29
CA LEU A 148 16.62 -2.05 28.70
C LEU A 148 17.11 -3.33 27.99
N PHE A 149 16.69 -4.49 28.46
CA PHE A 149 17.04 -5.78 27.89
C PHE A 149 15.80 -6.65 27.68
N TYR A 150 15.79 -7.36 26.57
CA TYR A 150 14.74 -8.31 26.21
C TYR A 150 15.35 -9.65 25.83
N LYS A 151 14.64 -10.73 26.17
CA LYS A 151 14.97 -12.08 25.75
C LYS A 151 13.81 -12.65 24.93
N TYR A 152 14.14 -13.14 23.75
CA TYR A 152 13.22 -13.86 22.89
C TYR A 152 13.78 -15.24 22.54
N LYS A 153 12.89 -16.22 22.42
CA LYS A 153 13.15 -17.49 21.76
C LYS A 153 12.71 -17.39 20.31
N ILE A 154 13.50 -17.93 19.40
CA ILE A 154 13.13 -18.05 18.00
C ILE A 154 12.26 -19.30 17.83
N VAL A 155 11.06 -19.13 17.31
CA VAL A 155 10.12 -20.23 17.11
C VAL A 155 10.53 -21.02 15.88
N ASP A 156 10.94 -22.28 16.07
CA ASP A 156 11.30 -23.16 14.95
C ASP A 156 10.06 -23.55 14.15
N ARG A 157 10.23 -23.57 12.83
CA ARG A 157 9.31 -24.18 11.89
C ARG A 157 10.09 -25.01 10.89
N LYS A 158 9.49 -26.12 10.47
CA LYS A 158 10.11 -26.98 9.47
C LYS A 158 10.18 -26.24 8.13
N ILE A 159 11.35 -26.28 7.51
CA ILE A 159 11.61 -25.76 6.16
C ILE A 159 12.31 -26.88 5.41
N ALA A 160 11.74 -27.27 4.26
CA ALA A 160 12.12 -28.49 3.56
C ALA A 160 12.21 -29.71 4.51
N ASP A 161 11.17 -29.87 5.34
CA ASP A 161 10.99 -30.92 6.35
C ASP A 161 12.03 -30.99 7.49
N LYS A 162 12.98 -30.05 7.54
CA LYS A 162 14.03 -29.99 8.56
C LYS A 162 13.75 -28.90 9.59
N THR A 163 14.06 -29.19 10.85
CA THR A 163 14.18 -28.25 11.98
C THR A 163 15.48 -27.44 11.92
N PHE A 164 15.65 -26.42 12.77
CA PHE A 164 16.92 -25.70 12.91
C PHE A 164 18.10 -26.66 13.12
N ALA A 165 17.99 -27.61 14.06
CA ALA A 165 19.06 -28.53 14.40
C ALA A 165 19.44 -29.51 13.27
N GLU A 166 18.55 -29.70 12.30
CA GLU A 166 18.75 -30.58 11.14
C GLU A 166 19.27 -29.83 9.91
N ARG A 167 19.13 -28.49 9.86
CA ARG A 167 19.64 -27.65 8.78
C ARG A 167 21.14 -27.37 8.91
N VAL A 168 21.67 -27.37 10.13
CA VAL A 168 23.06 -27.03 10.43
C VAL A 168 24.03 -28.20 10.32
N ASN A 169 25.30 -27.92 10.04
CA ASN A 169 26.36 -28.92 10.10
C ASN A 169 26.72 -29.21 11.56
N THR A 170 26.77 -30.48 11.93
CA THR A 170 27.00 -30.91 13.32
C THR A 170 28.29 -30.38 13.95
N ASN A 171 29.37 -30.25 13.18
CA ASN A 171 30.66 -29.79 13.68
C ASN A 171 30.77 -28.26 13.75
N GLU A 172 30.04 -27.56 12.88
CA GLU A 172 30.07 -26.12 12.72
C GLU A 172 28.69 -25.60 12.32
N ARG A 173 28.00 -24.96 13.26
CA ARG A 173 26.58 -24.61 13.11
C ARG A 173 26.47 -23.12 12.83
N ARG A 174 26.10 -22.80 11.60
CA ARG A 174 26.04 -21.42 11.10
C ARG A 174 24.61 -20.92 11.03
N TYR A 175 24.42 -19.69 11.48
CA TYR A 175 23.17 -18.94 11.40
C TYR A 175 23.46 -17.51 10.92
N ASP A 176 23.02 -17.17 9.72
CA ASP A 176 23.12 -15.80 9.19
C ASP A 176 21.82 -15.06 9.47
N ILE A 177 21.91 -13.96 10.20
CA ILE A 177 20.79 -13.13 10.65
C ILE A 177 20.95 -11.78 9.97
N SER A 178 19.92 -11.26 9.30
CA SER A 178 19.99 -9.93 8.68
C SER A 178 19.45 -8.82 9.58
N GLY A 179 18.35 -9.09 10.28
CA GLY A 179 17.69 -8.10 11.09
C GLY A 179 16.51 -8.65 11.89
N LEU A 180 15.86 -7.75 12.61
CA LEU A 180 14.89 -8.02 13.66
C LEU A 180 13.74 -7.02 13.61
N GLU A 181 12.53 -7.53 13.45
CA GLU A 181 11.30 -6.76 13.46
C GLU A 181 10.73 -6.75 14.87
N LEU A 182 10.49 -5.57 15.42
CA LEU A 182 9.83 -5.43 16.71
C LEU A 182 8.79 -4.32 16.69
N VAL A 183 7.64 -4.60 17.30
CA VAL A 183 6.57 -3.62 17.48
C VAL A 183 6.75 -2.87 18.80
N THR A 184 6.78 -1.55 18.77
CA THR A 184 6.60 -0.73 19.97
C THR A 184 5.10 -0.60 20.27
N TYR A 185 4.72 -0.67 21.56
CA TYR A 185 3.32 -0.61 21.96
C TYR A 185 2.66 0.69 21.46
N GLY A 186 1.56 0.54 20.72
CA GLY A 186 0.83 1.65 20.10
C GLY A 186 1.09 1.79 18.60
N ASP A 187 2.21 1.27 18.09
CA ASP A 187 2.53 1.29 16.68
C ASP A 187 1.71 0.24 15.91
N LYS A 188 1.43 0.53 14.63
CA LYS A 188 0.65 -0.36 13.76
C LYS A 188 1.52 -1.49 13.19
N ASN A 189 2.72 -1.13 12.73
CA ASN A 189 3.66 -2.03 12.08
C ASN A 189 4.93 -2.19 12.94
N ALA A 190 5.71 -3.23 12.65
CA ALA A 190 7.01 -3.40 13.26
C ALA A 190 8.03 -2.38 12.73
N THR A 191 9.03 -2.07 13.54
CA THR A 191 10.26 -1.43 13.09
C THR A 191 11.32 -2.50 12.89
N GLU A 192 11.97 -2.50 11.73
CA GLU A 192 13.08 -3.39 11.43
C GLU A 192 14.40 -2.79 11.91
N TYR A 193 15.18 -3.59 12.63
CA TYR A 193 16.51 -3.22 13.12
C TYR A 193 17.56 -4.06 12.41
N GLY A 194 18.46 -3.42 11.65
CA GLY A 194 19.60 -4.06 11.01
C GLY A 194 20.63 -4.51 12.04
N VAL A 195 20.49 -5.75 12.51
CA VAL A 195 21.38 -6.39 13.49
C VAL A 195 22.20 -7.52 12.85
N GLY A 196 22.58 -7.30 11.59
CA GLY A 196 23.16 -8.30 10.70
C GLY A 196 24.42 -8.99 11.25
N GLY A 197 24.52 -10.30 11.07
CA GLY A 197 25.71 -11.07 11.42
C GLY A 197 25.61 -12.56 11.07
N ALA A 198 26.75 -13.18 10.79
CA ALA A 198 26.91 -14.61 10.60
C ALA A 198 27.48 -15.24 11.88
N TYR A 199 26.67 -16.02 12.58
CA TYR A 199 27.00 -16.64 13.86
C TYR A 199 27.38 -18.10 13.64
N THR A 200 28.61 -18.46 13.99
CA THR A 200 29.16 -19.80 13.78
C THR A 200 29.51 -20.44 15.13
N PHE A 201 28.75 -21.47 15.50
CA PHE A 201 28.94 -22.22 16.74
C PHE A 201 29.74 -23.49 16.51
N THR A 202 30.69 -23.73 17.41
CA THR A 202 31.52 -24.94 17.48
C THR A 202 31.53 -25.48 18.91
N GLY A 203 31.87 -26.76 19.08
CA GLY A 203 31.81 -27.43 20.38
C GLY A 203 30.37 -27.65 20.86
N TYR A 204 30.21 -27.93 22.16
CA TYR A 204 28.93 -28.31 22.77
C TYR A 204 28.79 -27.75 24.18
N SER A 205 27.55 -27.46 24.59
CA SER A 205 27.22 -27.19 26.00
C SER A 205 27.54 -28.40 26.88
N GLU A 206 27.79 -28.17 28.18
CA GLU A 206 28.06 -29.23 29.17
C GLU A 206 26.98 -30.32 29.11
N GLY A 207 27.39 -31.57 28.94
CA GLY A 207 26.50 -32.74 28.86
C GLY A 207 25.86 -33.04 27.49
N TYR A 208 26.04 -32.19 26.46
CA TYR A 208 25.43 -32.39 25.13
C TYR A 208 26.40 -32.88 24.05
N GLY A 209 27.70 -32.85 24.35
CA GLY A 209 28.76 -33.35 23.48
C GLY A 209 28.95 -34.87 23.56
N PRO A 210 30.00 -35.40 22.90
CA PRO A 210 30.28 -36.84 22.90
C PRO A 210 30.57 -37.40 24.30
N ASP A 211 31.23 -36.61 25.14
CA ASP A 211 31.45 -36.89 26.56
C ASP A 211 30.41 -36.15 27.42
N ALA A 212 29.56 -36.92 28.11
CA ALA A 212 28.50 -36.38 28.95
C ALA A 212 29.00 -35.68 30.22
N ASN A 213 30.26 -35.90 30.62
CA ASN A 213 30.84 -35.30 31.83
C ASN A 213 31.76 -34.11 31.52
N ALA A 214 31.99 -33.81 30.23
CA ALA A 214 32.84 -32.71 29.83
C ALA A 214 32.18 -31.35 30.11
N LYS A 215 32.99 -30.39 30.57
CA LYS A 215 32.60 -28.98 30.64
C LYS A 215 32.24 -28.43 29.26
N SER A 216 31.49 -27.33 29.26
CA SER A 216 31.12 -26.63 28.03
C SER A 216 32.36 -26.31 27.20
N THR A 217 32.32 -26.71 25.94
CA THR A 217 33.30 -26.35 24.90
C THR A 217 32.68 -25.44 23.85
N LEU A 218 31.45 -24.99 24.08
CA LEU A 218 30.68 -24.18 23.15
C LEU A 218 31.38 -22.83 22.95
N ASN A 219 31.64 -22.51 21.69
CA ASN A 219 32.21 -21.24 21.27
C ASN A 219 31.43 -20.72 20.06
N CYS A 220 31.19 -19.42 20.01
CA CYS A 220 30.58 -18.75 18.86
C CYS A 220 31.53 -17.70 18.30
N VAL A 221 31.69 -17.69 16.97
CA VAL A 221 32.35 -16.62 16.23
C VAL A 221 31.30 -15.87 15.44
N VAL A 222 31.29 -14.55 15.55
CA VAL A 222 30.42 -13.66 14.77
C VAL A 222 31.24 -13.00 13.67
N GLN A 223 30.67 -12.92 12.47
CA GLN A 223 31.23 -12.19 11.32
C GLN A 223 30.17 -11.24 10.76
N ASP A 224 30.61 -10.19 10.09
CA ASP A 224 29.71 -9.26 9.41
C ASP A 224 28.93 -9.99 8.29
N LEU A 225 27.64 -9.69 8.19
CA LEU A 225 26.78 -10.12 7.09
C LEU A 225 26.46 -8.91 6.22
N GLU A 226 26.66 -9.05 4.91
CA GLU A 226 26.23 -8.04 3.94
C GLU A 226 24.69 -8.00 3.90
N THR A 227 24.11 -6.83 4.19
CA THR A 227 22.66 -6.59 4.15
C THR A 227 22.35 -5.29 3.39
N LEU A 228 21.11 -5.16 2.89
CA LEU A 228 20.63 -3.95 2.25
C LEU A 228 19.55 -3.28 3.09
N ALA A 229 19.91 -2.19 3.75
CA ALA A 229 18.94 -1.31 4.38
C ALA A 229 18.19 -0.48 3.32
N LEU A 230 16.87 -0.61 3.28
CA LEU A 230 16.00 0.07 2.33
C LEU A 230 15.06 1.05 3.05
N GLU A 231 14.98 2.28 2.54
CA GLU A 231 13.89 3.21 2.82
C GLU A 231 12.84 2.98 1.73
N VAL A 232 11.73 2.31 2.08
CA VAL A 232 10.68 1.90 1.13
C VAL A 232 9.54 2.90 1.16
N HIS A 233 9.17 3.42 -0.01
CA HIS A 233 8.05 4.33 -0.19
C HIS A 233 7.00 3.71 -1.11
N HIS A 234 5.73 3.82 -0.74
CA HIS A 234 4.62 3.32 -1.54
C HIS A 234 4.09 4.38 -2.53
N THR A 235 3.63 3.94 -3.70
CA THR A 235 2.83 4.72 -4.65
C THR A 235 1.91 3.80 -5.46
N SER A 236 0.84 4.34 -6.04
CA SER A 236 -0.10 3.57 -6.84
C SER A 236 -0.52 4.30 -8.11
N PHE A 237 -0.92 3.55 -9.14
CA PHE A 237 -1.39 4.12 -10.39
C PHE A 237 -2.66 3.44 -10.85
N ARG A 238 -3.68 4.27 -11.13
CA ARG A 238 -4.93 3.82 -11.72
C ARG A 238 -4.92 4.13 -13.21
N THR A 239 -5.19 3.11 -14.02
CA THR A 239 -5.43 3.33 -15.46
C THR A 239 -6.76 4.03 -15.67
N ASN A 240 -7.07 4.34 -16.92
CA ASN A 240 -8.47 4.54 -17.29
C ASN A 240 -9.26 3.22 -17.20
N VAL A 241 -10.49 3.22 -17.73
CA VAL A 241 -11.37 2.04 -17.68
C VAL A 241 -10.65 0.80 -18.22
N SER A 242 -10.66 -0.26 -17.42
CA SER A 242 -9.98 -1.52 -17.71
C SER A 242 -10.81 -2.43 -18.61
N SER A 243 -10.19 -3.50 -19.07
CA SER A 243 -10.86 -4.57 -19.82
C SER A 243 -11.92 -5.34 -19.01
N LYS A 244 -12.08 -5.08 -17.71
CA LYS A 244 -13.19 -5.65 -16.93
C LYS A 244 -14.53 -4.98 -17.23
N GLY A 245 -14.51 -3.83 -17.90
CA GLY A 245 -15.71 -3.14 -18.33
C GLY A 245 -15.97 -1.88 -17.51
N LYS A 246 -17.21 -1.39 -17.63
CA LYS A 246 -17.65 -0.14 -17.03
C LYS A 246 -17.37 -0.07 -15.52
N ASP A 247 -16.90 1.08 -15.04
CA ASP A 247 -16.62 1.38 -13.63
C ASP A 247 -15.47 0.58 -12.98
N HIS A 248 -14.74 -0.21 -13.77
CA HIS A 248 -13.53 -0.93 -13.36
C HIS A 248 -12.25 -0.28 -13.91
N TYR A 249 -11.19 -0.30 -13.12
CA TYR A 249 -9.89 0.31 -13.44
C TYR A 249 -8.77 -0.63 -13.01
N ASN A 250 -7.67 -0.68 -13.75
CA ASN A 250 -6.48 -1.38 -13.25
C ASN A 250 -5.80 -0.48 -12.21
N GLU A 251 -5.39 -1.06 -11.09
CA GLU A 251 -4.62 -0.39 -10.05
C GLU A 251 -3.28 -1.11 -9.85
N VAL A 252 -2.20 -0.44 -10.24
CA VAL A 252 -0.84 -0.92 -10.02
C VAL A 252 -0.35 -0.39 -8.69
N ASN A 253 -0.02 -1.29 -7.78
CA ASN A 253 0.56 -0.99 -6.49
C ASN A 253 2.07 -1.20 -6.56
N SER A 254 2.80 -0.16 -6.19
CA SER A 254 4.25 -0.10 -6.34
C SER A 254 4.92 0.42 -5.09
N VAL A 255 6.17 0.03 -4.92
CA VAL A 255 7.08 0.67 -3.98
C VAL A 255 8.33 1.14 -4.70
N TYR A 256 8.96 2.20 -4.21
CA TYR A 256 10.27 2.62 -4.66
C TYR A 256 11.25 2.76 -3.51
N PHE A 257 12.50 2.43 -3.79
CA PHE A 257 13.61 2.43 -2.84
C PHE A 257 14.93 2.62 -3.61
N SER A 258 16.06 2.73 -2.91
CA SER A 258 17.36 2.95 -3.56
C SER A 258 18.39 1.89 -3.17
N ILE A 259 19.24 1.53 -4.13
CA ILE A 259 20.33 0.55 -3.96
C ILE A 259 21.67 1.26 -4.24
N PRO A 260 22.68 1.14 -3.36
CA PRO A 260 24.00 1.70 -3.60
C PRO A 260 24.67 1.18 -4.87
N GLU A 261 25.32 2.07 -5.63
CA GLU A 261 26.03 1.71 -6.86
C GLU A 261 27.07 0.59 -6.66
N ARG A 262 27.72 0.54 -5.49
CA ARG A 262 28.70 -0.51 -5.15
C ARG A 262 28.13 -1.92 -5.28
N ILE A 263 26.85 -2.09 -4.99
CA ILE A 263 26.17 -3.39 -5.03
C ILE A 263 26.05 -3.87 -6.48
N TYR A 264 25.73 -2.95 -7.41
CA TYR A 264 25.70 -3.26 -8.84
C TYR A 264 27.10 -3.58 -9.39
N GLN A 265 28.12 -2.85 -8.94
CA GLN A 265 29.51 -3.11 -9.34
C GLN A 265 29.99 -4.48 -8.86
N GLU A 266 29.63 -4.86 -7.64
CA GLU A 266 30.06 -6.11 -7.01
C GLU A 266 29.27 -7.32 -7.52
N TYR A 267 27.93 -7.23 -7.51
CA TYR A 267 27.01 -8.36 -7.71
C TYR A 267 26.20 -8.31 -9.02
N GLY A 268 26.33 -7.25 -9.82
CA GLY A 268 25.70 -7.13 -11.13
C GLY A 268 24.29 -6.53 -11.08
N LYS A 269 23.45 -6.86 -12.07
CA LYS A 269 22.11 -6.28 -12.21
C LYS A 269 21.14 -6.86 -11.19
N LEU A 270 20.21 -6.04 -10.69
CA LEU A 270 19.08 -6.54 -9.92
C LEU A 270 18.20 -7.41 -10.82
N GLN A 271 17.99 -8.67 -10.42
CA GLN A 271 17.28 -9.66 -11.24
C GLN A 271 15.97 -10.11 -10.59
N LYS A 272 15.93 -10.26 -9.26
CA LYS A 272 14.71 -10.69 -8.54
C LYS A 272 14.53 -9.91 -7.25
N ILE A 273 13.27 -9.71 -6.88
CA ILE A 273 12.87 -9.19 -5.58
C ILE A 273 11.92 -10.21 -4.95
N ARG A 274 12.19 -10.64 -3.72
CA ARG A 274 11.24 -11.42 -2.93
C ARG A 274 10.60 -10.54 -1.87
N ALA A 275 9.28 -10.57 -1.81
CA ALA A 275 8.49 -9.83 -0.85
C ALA A 275 7.35 -10.69 -0.28
N GLU A 276 6.87 -10.32 0.90
CA GLU A 276 5.70 -10.91 1.53
C GLU A 276 4.67 -9.83 1.90
N TRP A 277 3.39 -10.21 1.98
CA TRP A 277 2.29 -9.31 2.39
C TRP A 277 1.02 -10.10 2.71
N TRP A 278 0.04 -9.44 3.33
CA TRP A 278 -1.31 -9.95 3.52
C TRP A 278 -2.30 -9.21 2.64
N GLU A 279 -3.02 -9.92 1.79
CA GLU A 279 -3.88 -9.32 0.78
C GLU A 279 -5.37 -9.47 1.11
N TYR A 280 -6.10 -8.36 1.03
CA TYR A 280 -7.54 -8.32 1.29
C TYR A 280 -8.25 -7.33 0.36
N LYS A 281 -9.42 -7.73 -0.15
CA LYS A 281 -10.33 -6.84 -0.88
C LYS A 281 -11.27 -6.15 0.10
N THR A 282 -11.42 -4.84 0.01
CA THR A 282 -12.41 -4.14 0.84
C THR A 282 -13.82 -4.48 0.38
N LYS A 283 -14.79 -4.50 1.30
CA LYS A 283 -16.19 -4.34 0.93
C LYS A 283 -16.40 -2.99 0.25
N LEU A 284 -17.55 -2.81 -0.37
CA LEU A 284 -17.94 -1.52 -0.93
C LEU A 284 -17.98 -0.46 0.18
N ALA A 285 -17.17 0.60 0.00
CA ALA A 285 -17.30 1.85 0.71
C ALA A 285 -18.39 2.70 0.04
N ALA A 286 -19.16 3.46 0.81
CA ALA A 286 -20.05 4.50 0.28
C ALA A 286 -19.53 5.90 0.63
N ILE A 287 -19.35 6.75 -0.38
CA ILE A 287 -18.78 8.08 -0.25
C ILE A 287 -19.82 9.08 -0.74
N THR A 288 -20.17 10.08 0.08
CA THR A 288 -21.15 11.12 -0.29
C THR A 288 -20.58 12.53 -0.09
N SER A 289 -21.03 13.48 -0.93
CA SER A 289 -20.84 14.91 -0.68
C SER A 289 -22.01 15.55 0.08
N ASN A 290 -23.03 14.77 0.45
CA ASN A 290 -24.17 15.25 1.22
C ASN A 290 -24.00 14.95 2.71
N GLU A 291 -23.71 15.99 3.49
CA GLU A 291 -23.44 15.86 4.93
C GLU A 291 -24.63 15.28 5.71
N THR A 292 -25.87 15.68 5.37
CA THR A 292 -27.07 15.14 6.02
C THR A 292 -27.25 13.65 5.73
N PHE A 293 -26.97 13.23 4.50
CA PHE A 293 -27.03 11.81 4.14
C PHE A 293 -25.87 11.02 4.74
N TYR A 294 -24.69 11.62 4.88
CA TYR A 294 -23.55 11.01 5.55
C TYR A 294 -23.87 10.61 7.00
N GLU A 295 -24.56 11.48 7.76
CA GLU A 295 -24.99 11.14 9.13
C GLU A 295 -25.93 9.92 9.17
N LYS A 296 -26.81 9.77 8.16
CA LYS A 296 -27.66 8.57 8.01
C LYS A 296 -26.84 7.34 7.68
N MET A 297 -25.86 7.48 6.79
CA MET A 297 -24.92 6.40 6.46
C MET A 297 -24.12 5.95 7.67
N LEU A 298 -23.60 6.88 8.48
CA LEU A 298 -22.91 6.57 9.73
C LEU A 298 -23.79 5.76 10.68
N ALA A 299 -25.04 6.19 10.90
CA ALA A 299 -25.97 5.48 11.77
C ALA A 299 -26.27 4.05 11.28
N GLY A 300 -26.46 3.86 9.97
CA GLY A 300 -26.76 2.55 9.40
C GLY A 300 -25.54 1.65 9.12
N SER A 301 -24.32 2.20 9.04
CA SER A 301 -23.09 1.44 8.76
C SER A 301 -22.76 0.37 9.82
N LYS A 302 -23.37 0.49 11.00
CA LYS A 302 -23.22 -0.42 12.16
C LYS A 302 -24.29 -1.51 12.21
N LEU A 303 -25.10 -1.62 11.17
CA LEU A 303 -26.22 -2.54 11.08
C LEU A 303 -26.05 -3.45 9.87
N LYS A 304 -26.72 -4.60 9.94
CA LYS A 304 -26.80 -5.56 8.83
C LYS A 304 -28.26 -5.81 8.44
N ARG A 305 -28.45 -6.37 7.27
CA ARG A 305 -29.76 -6.81 6.78
C ARG A 305 -29.68 -8.20 6.17
N GLU A 306 -30.79 -8.93 6.20
CA GLU A 306 -30.93 -10.15 5.42
C GLU A 306 -31.06 -9.79 3.93
N ILE A 307 -30.33 -10.52 3.07
CA ILE A 307 -30.43 -10.37 1.61
C ILE A 307 -31.91 -10.54 1.20
N ASP A 308 -32.33 -9.81 0.17
CA ASP A 308 -33.72 -9.71 -0.33
C ASP A 308 -34.72 -8.98 0.58
N GLN A 309 -34.32 -8.60 1.80
CA GLN A 309 -35.15 -7.87 2.75
C GLN A 309 -34.63 -6.45 3.03
N THR A 310 -35.54 -5.61 3.55
CA THR A 310 -35.24 -4.29 4.12
C THR A 310 -35.10 -4.41 5.63
N ASN A 311 -34.13 -3.71 6.22
CA ASN A 311 -34.08 -3.43 7.64
C ASN A 311 -34.51 -1.98 7.88
N SER A 312 -35.63 -1.77 8.56
CA SER A 312 -36.18 -0.45 8.84
C SER A 312 -35.33 0.41 9.79
N GLU A 313 -34.41 -0.21 10.53
CA GLU A 313 -33.46 0.51 11.39
C GLU A 313 -32.34 1.16 10.58
N ILE A 314 -32.09 0.68 9.36
CA ILE A 314 -31.14 1.29 8.42
C ILE A 314 -31.88 2.44 7.71
N PRO A 315 -31.45 3.71 7.89
CA PRO A 315 -32.23 4.88 7.46
C PRO A 315 -32.05 5.23 5.98
N PHE A 316 -31.38 4.37 5.21
CA PHE A 316 -31.04 4.63 3.81
C PHE A 316 -31.05 3.37 2.96
N HIS A 317 -31.13 3.58 1.65
CA HIS A 317 -30.99 2.58 0.60
C HIS A 317 -29.97 3.08 -0.41
N LEU A 318 -29.17 2.17 -0.96
CA LEU A 318 -28.23 2.46 -2.03
C LEU A 318 -28.51 1.52 -3.20
N PHE A 319 -28.29 2.01 -4.41
CA PHE A 319 -28.51 1.20 -5.61
C PHE A 319 -27.71 1.69 -6.82
N THR A 320 -27.41 0.74 -7.70
CA THR A 320 -26.88 0.98 -9.05
C THR A 320 -27.67 0.21 -10.10
N GLY A 321 -27.63 0.66 -11.35
CA GLY A 321 -28.31 0.03 -12.48
C GLY A 321 -29.83 0.07 -12.41
N TYR A 322 -30.43 1.07 -11.72
CA TYR A 322 -31.88 1.16 -11.52
C TYR A 322 -32.64 1.25 -12.84
N LYS A 323 -33.51 0.27 -13.09
CA LYS A 323 -34.39 0.22 -14.26
C LYS A 323 -35.81 -0.07 -13.83
N VAL A 324 -36.75 0.65 -14.44
CA VAL A 324 -38.20 0.43 -14.23
C VAL A 324 -38.87 0.18 -15.57
N GLU A 325 -39.49 -0.98 -15.69
CA GLU A 325 -40.34 -1.30 -16.83
C GLU A 325 -41.78 -1.42 -16.36
N SER A 326 -42.70 -0.71 -17.00
CA SER A 326 -44.12 -0.76 -16.67
C SER A 326 -44.95 -1.02 -17.92
N THR A 327 -45.83 -2.01 -17.82
CA THR A 327 -46.84 -2.32 -18.85
C THR A 327 -48.22 -2.33 -18.20
N SER A 328 -49.23 -1.89 -18.93
CA SER A 328 -50.60 -1.93 -18.45
C SER A 328 -51.57 -2.24 -19.58
N ASP A 329 -52.62 -2.97 -19.25
CA ASP A 329 -53.81 -3.11 -20.07
C ASP A 329 -55.04 -2.54 -19.31
N ARG A 330 -56.25 -2.79 -19.82
CA ARG A 330 -57.49 -2.25 -19.23
C ARG A 330 -57.83 -2.82 -17.84
N PHE A 331 -57.20 -3.92 -17.44
CA PHE A 331 -57.53 -4.70 -16.25
C PHE A 331 -56.30 -4.96 -15.35
N HIS A 332 -55.09 -4.98 -15.92
CA HIS A 332 -53.87 -5.36 -15.23
C HIS A 332 -52.76 -4.33 -15.44
N SER A 333 -51.96 -4.11 -14.41
CA SER A 333 -50.65 -3.45 -14.56
C SER A 333 -49.53 -4.34 -14.03
N TYR A 334 -48.38 -4.24 -14.68
CA TYR A 334 -47.16 -4.94 -14.31
C TYR A 334 -46.01 -3.93 -14.26
N THR A 335 -45.29 -3.92 -13.15
CA THR A 335 -44.08 -3.12 -12.97
C THR A 335 -42.91 -4.02 -12.55
N SER A 336 -41.83 -4.03 -13.33
CA SER A 336 -40.55 -4.62 -12.97
C SER A 336 -39.58 -3.54 -12.52
N ILE A 337 -38.89 -3.76 -11.40
CA ILE A 337 -37.78 -2.94 -10.93
C ILE A 337 -36.54 -3.83 -10.90
N GLU A 338 -35.47 -3.38 -11.54
CA GLU A 338 -34.20 -4.09 -11.61
C GLU A 338 -33.06 -3.21 -11.12
N TYR A 339 -32.08 -3.85 -10.47
CA TYR A 339 -30.85 -3.25 -9.97
C TYR A 339 -29.65 -4.10 -10.41
N ASP A 340 -28.53 -3.48 -10.75
CA ASP A 340 -27.26 -4.20 -10.91
C ASP A 340 -26.66 -4.52 -9.53
N TRP A 341 -26.73 -3.57 -8.61
CA TRP A 341 -26.42 -3.79 -7.20
C TRP A 341 -27.35 -2.96 -6.30
N CYS A 342 -27.66 -3.47 -5.11
CA CYS A 342 -28.36 -2.68 -4.10
C CYS A 342 -28.04 -3.07 -2.65
N PHE A 343 -28.23 -2.10 -1.75
CA PHE A 343 -28.17 -2.26 -0.31
C PHE A 343 -29.47 -1.78 0.35
N ASN A 344 -29.93 -2.57 1.33
CA ASN A 344 -31.17 -2.36 2.08
C ASN A 344 -32.45 -2.29 1.23
N VAL A 345 -32.46 -2.80 0.00
CA VAL A 345 -33.66 -2.83 -0.86
C VAL A 345 -34.29 -4.22 -0.82
N ARG A 346 -35.63 -4.28 -0.77
CA ARG A 346 -36.38 -5.53 -0.90
C ARG A 346 -36.37 -5.98 -2.37
N THR A 347 -35.96 -7.20 -2.63
CA THR A 347 -35.82 -7.78 -3.98
C THR A 347 -36.29 -9.24 -3.95
N ASN A 348 -36.27 -9.90 -5.12
CA ASN A 348 -36.71 -11.28 -5.33
C ASN A 348 -38.12 -11.58 -4.79
N TYR A 349 -39.02 -10.59 -4.90
CA TYR A 349 -40.42 -10.73 -4.52
C TYR A 349 -41.36 -10.33 -5.65
N GLU A 350 -42.58 -10.88 -5.58
CA GLU A 350 -43.73 -10.48 -6.39
C GLU A 350 -44.83 -10.02 -5.42
N GLU A 351 -45.31 -8.79 -5.61
CA GLU A 351 -46.41 -8.23 -4.84
C GLU A 351 -47.61 -8.00 -5.76
N LYS A 352 -48.76 -8.55 -5.38
CA LYS A 352 -50.04 -8.30 -6.06
C LYS A 352 -50.92 -7.44 -5.18
N SER A 353 -51.40 -6.34 -5.73
CA SER A 353 -52.38 -5.47 -5.09
C SER A 353 -53.65 -5.41 -5.95
N GLY A 354 -54.82 -5.33 -5.32
CA GLY A 354 -56.11 -5.31 -6.02
C GLY A 354 -56.91 -6.62 -5.92
N GLY A 355 -57.96 -6.74 -6.73
CA GLY A 355 -58.88 -7.87 -6.75
C GLY A 355 -58.69 -8.78 -7.98
N ALA A 356 -59.51 -9.84 -8.09
CA ALA A 356 -59.38 -10.84 -9.16
C ALA A 356 -59.51 -10.28 -10.60
N VAL A 357 -60.17 -9.13 -10.77
CA VAL A 357 -60.45 -8.50 -12.07
C VAL A 357 -59.58 -7.28 -12.35
N PHE A 358 -59.15 -6.58 -11.30
CA PHE A 358 -58.28 -5.41 -11.39
C PHE A 358 -57.11 -5.59 -10.43
N ASN A 359 -55.93 -5.88 -10.95
CA ASN A 359 -54.75 -6.06 -10.13
C ASN A 359 -53.50 -5.42 -10.73
N SER A 360 -52.59 -5.05 -9.84
CA SER A 360 -51.24 -4.61 -10.17
C SER A 360 -50.25 -5.61 -9.61
N THR A 361 -49.30 -6.03 -10.44
CA THR A 361 -48.19 -6.89 -10.02
C THR A 361 -46.89 -6.08 -10.05
N LYS A 362 -46.15 -6.08 -8.94
CA LYS A 362 -44.83 -5.47 -8.83
C LYS A 362 -43.79 -6.57 -8.59
N VAL A 363 -42.72 -6.56 -9.36
CA VAL A 363 -41.56 -7.45 -9.19
C VAL A 363 -40.31 -6.60 -8.99
N SER A 364 -39.45 -7.01 -8.07
CA SER A 364 -38.16 -6.35 -7.80
C SER A 364 -37.04 -7.39 -7.84
N LYS A 365 -35.92 -7.10 -8.52
CA LYS A 365 -34.77 -8.00 -8.67
C LYS A 365 -33.46 -7.23 -8.60
N ALA A 366 -32.38 -7.90 -8.17
CA ALA A 366 -31.03 -7.36 -8.21
C ALA A 366 -30.02 -8.41 -8.67
N ASN A 367 -29.03 -8.01 -9.48
CA ASN A 367 -27.95 -8.91 -9.92
C ASN A 367 -26.99 -9.25 -8.76
N SER A 368 -26.71 -8.27 -7.89
CA SER A 368 -25.94 -8.49 -6.66
C SER A 368 -26.45 -7.62 -5.51
N GLN A 369 -26.07 -7.99 -4.28
CA GLN A 369 -26.54 -7.32 -3.07
C GLN A 369 -25.48 -7.36 -1.97
N SER A 370 -25.40 -6.28 -1.21
CA SER A 370 -24.64 -6.25 0.06
C SER A 370 -25.60 -6.38 1.25
N ASP A 371 -25.15 -7.08 2.28
CA ASP A 371 -25.80 -7.24 3.58
C ASP A 371 -25.38 -6.16 4.59
N MET A 372 -24.24 -5.50 4.34
CA MET A 372 -23.67 -4.40 5.14
C MET A 372 -22.91 -3.40 4.26
N ILE A 373 -22.83 -2.15 4.71
CA ILE A 373 -21.96 -1.09 4.17
C ILE A 373 -21.20 -0.45 5.32
N PRO A 374 -20.11 -1.09 5.77
CA PRO A 374 -19.45 -0.72 7.02
C PRO A 374 -18.46 0.41 6.85
N MET A 375 -18.08 0.77 5.60
CA MET A 375 -17.19 1.88 5.30
C MET A 375 -17.97 3.01 4.65
N VAL A 376 -18.09 4.13 5.35
CA VAL A 376 -18.81 5.31 4.86
C VAL A 376 -17.97 6.57 5.04
N PHE A 377 -17.94 7.43 4.03
CA PHE A 377 -17.13 8.65 4.04
C PHE A 377 -17.92 9.86 3.57
N TYR A 378 -17.67 10.99 4.23
CA TYR A 378 -17.96 12.30 3.67
C TYR A 378 -16.75 12.80 2.89
N SER A 379 -16.98 13.13 1.62
CA SER A 379 -16.01 13.85 0.79
C SER A 379 -16.71 14.94 -0.01
N PRO A 380 -16.44 16.22 0.28
CA PRO A 380 -17.12 17.32 -0.39
C PRO A 380 -16.84 17.26 -1.89
N TYR A 381 -17.82 17.71 -2.66
CA TYR A 381 -17.66 17.90 -4.09
C TYR A 381 -16.51 18.87 -4.39
N VAL A 382 -15.64 18.50 -5.33
CA VAL A 382 -14.63 19.38 -5.91
C VAL A 382 -15.07 19.80 -7.31
N GLY A 383 -15.41 21.08 -7.45
CA GLY A 383 -15.63 21.78 -8.73
C GLY A 383 -14.68 21.32 -9.83
N LEU A 384 -15.17 21.12 -11.06
CA LEU A 384 -14.27 21.27 -12.19
C LEU A 384 -14.02 22.79 -12.32
N ASP A 385 -12.77 23.21 -12.48
CA ASP A 385 -12.43 24.64 -12.65
C ASP A 385 -12.57 25.05 -14.14
N GLU A 386 -13.64 24.60 -14.83
CA GLU A 386 -13.78 24.78 -16.28
C GLU A 386 -15.02 25.59 -16.68
N VAL A 387 -14.85 26.44 -17.70
CA VAL A 387 -15.94 27.21 -18.34
C VAL A 387 -17.04 26.30 -18.93
N PHE A 388 -16.77 25.00 -19.04
CA PHE A 388 -17.63 23.99 -19.67
C PHE A 388 -18.20 22.94 -18.70
N ASP A 389 -18.06 23.10 -17.39
CA ASP A 389 -18.63 22.21 -16.35
C ASP A 389 -20.10 21.82 -16.60
N PHE A 390 -20.88 22.77 -17.13
CA PHE A 390 -22.28 22.54 -17.43
C PHE A 390 -22.51 21.40 -18.44
N LEU A 391 -21.51 21.01 -19.24
CA LEU A 391 -21.56 19.92 -20.20
C LEU A 391 -21.42 18.53 -19.58
N PHE A 392 -21.02 18.42 -18.31
CA PHE A 392 -20.83 17.14 -17.64
C PHE A 392 -22.03 16.78 -16.73
N SER A 393 -22.12 15.50 -16.37
CA SER A 393 -23.06 14.97 -15.38
C SER A 393 -22.74 15.58 -14.03
N LYS A 394 -23.73 15.70 -13.14
CA LYS A 394 -23.45 16.23 -11.80
C LYS A 394 -22.38 15.35 -11.13
N PRO A 395 -21.32 15.95 -10.58
CA PRO A 395 -20.27 15.24 -9.89
C PRO A 395 -20.77 14.66 -8.57
N VAL A 396 -20.22 13.49 -8.24
CA VAL A 396 -20.80 12.57 -7.27
C VAL A 396 -20.37 12.92 -5.83
N ALA A 397 -19.13 12.64 -5.49
CA ALA A 397 -18.47 13.10 -4.28
C ALA A 397 -16.96 13.19 -4.58
N GLY A 398 -16.18 13.87 -3.74
CA GLY A 398 -14.74 13.96 -3.92
C GLY A 398 -13.99 12.66 -3.63
N ASP A 399 -12.70 12.65 -3.93
CA ASP A 399 -11.80 11.55 -3.54
C ASP A 399 -11.67 11.45 -2.01
N VAL A 400 -11.34 10.27 -1.50
CA VAL A 400 -10.99 10.04 -0.10
C VAL A 400 -9.49 9.77 -0.04
N ALA A 401 -8.74 10.57 0.71
CA ALA A 401 -7.30 10.38 0.86
C ALA A 401 -6.95 9.06 1.57
N ALA A 402 -5.84 8.43 1.17
CA ALA A 402 -5.38 7.14 1.68
C ALA A 402 -5.27 7.09 3.21
N ASN A 403 -4.77 8.16 3.84
CA ASN A 403 -4.66 8.22 5.30
C ASN A 403 -6.02 8.17 6.00
N ARG A 404 -7.07 8.77 5.40
CA ARG A 404 -8.44 8.70 5.95
C ARG A 404 -9.01 7.28 5.86
N VAL A 405 -8.72 6.57 4.78
CA VAL A 405 -9.12 5.17 4.62
C VAL A 405 -8.41 4.29 5.65
N ALA A 406 -7.09 4.45 5.79
CA ALA A 406 -6.30 3.73 6.77
C ALA A 406 -6.75 3.99 8.22
N GLU A 407 -6.96 5.25 8.59
CA GLU A 407 -7.50 5.64 9.91
C GLU A 407 -8.86 5.00 10.19
N TYR A 408 -9.74 4.94 9.19
CA TYR A 408 -11.03 4.27 9.30
C TYR A 408 -10.84 2.77 9.57
N ILE A 409 -10.02 2.08 8.77
CA ILE A 409 -9.76 0.64 8.92
C ILE A 409 -9.17 0.33 10.31
N TYR A 410 -8.21 1.12 10.78
CA TYR A 410 -7.60 0.91 12.09
C TYR A 410 -8.51 1.27 13.27
N GLY A 411 -9.47 2.18 13.07
CA GLY A 411 -10.38 2.65 14.09
C GLY A 411 -11.70 1.87 14.17
N TYR A 412 -12.06 1.14 13.12
CA TYR A 412 -13.30 0.37 13.07
C TYR A 412 -13.22 -0.82 14.04
N THR A 413 -14.01 -0.74 15.10
CA THR A 413 -14.19 -1.87 16.03
C THR A 413 -15.03 -2.95 15.33
N ASN A 414 -14.95 -4.22 15.71
CA ASN A 414 -15.72 -5.32 15.12
C ASN A 414 -17.25 -5.19 15.42
N GLU A 415 -17.86 -4.11 14.94
CA GLU A 415 -19.19 -3.61 15.30
C GLU A 415 -20.29 -4.59 14.90
N LEU A 416 -20.09 -5.37 13.83
CA LEU A 416 -21.05 -6.37 13.35
C LEU A 416 -20.73 -7.79 13.82
N GLY A 417 -19.60 -7.99 14.50
CA GLY A 417 -19.27 -9.22 15.22
C GLY A 417 -18.70 -10.36 14.35
N ASN A 418 -18.23 -10.10 13.13
CA ASN A 418 -17.68 -11.15 12.25
C ASN A 418 -16.22 -11.53 12.55
N GLY A 419 -15.58 -10.87 13.52
CA GLY A 419 -14.25 -11.21 14.03
C GLY A 419 -13.15 -10.43 13.31
N TYR A 420 -11.93 -10.96 13.34
CA TYR A 420 -10.75 -10.27 12.80
C TYR A 420 -10.09 -11.04 11.65
N ILE A 421 -9.59 -10.33 10.64
CA ILE A 421 -8.79 -10.93 9.58
C ILE A 421 -7.49 -11.53 10.15
N ASP A 422 -6.93 -12.52 9.46
CA ASP A 422 -5.64 -13.07 9.84
C ASP A 422 -4.51 -12.22 9.26
N CYS A 423 -3.87 -11.40 10.08
CA CYS A 423 -2.74 -10.57 9.68
C CYS A 423 -1.80 -10.39 10.87
N ASN A 424 -0.89 -11.34 11.07
CA ASN A 424 0.07 -11.34 12.18
C ASN A 424 -0.57 -11.04 13.56
N GLY A 425 -1.76 -11.59 13.79
CA GLY A 425 -2.50 -11.42 15.05
C GLY A 425 -3.05 -10.02 15.31
N ARG A 426 -3.06 -9.13 14.32
CA ARG A 426 -3.65 -7.79 14.40
C ARG A 426 -5.18 -7.87 14.43
N GLU A 427 -5.81 -7.03 15.24
CA GLU A 427 -7.27 -6.97 15.41
C GLU A 427 -7.91 -6.00 14.40
N MET A 428 -7.94 -6.37 13.11
CA MET A 428 -8.67 -5.62 12.07
C MET A 428 -9.96 -6.34 11.71
N SER A 429 -11.09 -5.63 11.77
CA SER A 429 -12.42 -6.24 11.62
C SER A 429 -12.60 -6.89 10.24
N LYS A 430 -13.13 -8.12 10.22
CA LYS A 430 -13.58 -8.80 8.99
C LYS A 430 -14.75 -8.11 8.33
N ASP A 431 -15.48 -7.27 9.06
CA ASP A 431 -16.63 -6.54 8.53
C ASP A 431 -16.22 -5.70 7.30
N LEU A 432 -15.00 -5.19 7.28
CA LEU A 432 -14.50 -4.30 6.23
C LEU A 432 -14.07 -4.99 4.94
N PHE A 433 -13.96 -6.32 4.94
CA PHE A 433 -13.30 -7.07 3.86
C PHE A 433 -14.21 -8.13 3.24
N GLU A 434 -14.03 -8.37 1.96
CA GLU A 434 -14.66 -9.50 1.28
C GLU A 434 -13.97 -10.82 1.66
N SER A 435 -14.68 -11.92 1.45
CA SER A 435 -14.16 -13.28 1.64
C SER A 435 -13.32 -13.78 0.45
N PHE A 436 -13.01 -12.90 -0.50
CA PHE A 436 -12.25 -13.17 -1.71
C PHE A 436 -11.33 -11.99 -2.06
N VAL A 437 -10.41 -12.22 -2.99
CA VAL A 437 -9.60 -11.20 -3.67
C VAL A 437 -9.75 -11.36 -5.18
N ASP A 438 -9.14 -10.47 -5.97
CA ASP A 438 -9.26 -10.52 -7.44
C ASP A 438 -8.79 -11.86 -8.02
N GLU A 439 -9.38 -12.27 -9.15
CA GLU A 439 -9.07 -13.54 -9.81
C GLU A 439 -7.58 -13.72 -10.07
N GLY A 440 -7.06 -14.92 -9.79
CA GLY A 440 -5.62 -15.24 -9.93
C GLY A 440 -4.76 -14.79 -8.75
N ARG A 441 -5.35 -14.16 -7.72
CA ARG A 441 -4.65 -13.73 -6.51
C ARG A 441 -5.06 -14.59 -5.30
N GLN A 442 -4.31 -14.48 -4.21
CA GLN A 442 -4.50 -15.25 -2.99
C GLN A 442 -4.82 -14.32 -1.82
N MET A 443 -5.95 -14.56 -1.14
CA MET A 443 -6.32 -13.84 0.07
C MET A 443 -5.42 -14.24 1.25
N GLY A 444 -5.10 -13.28 2.11
CA GLY A 444 -4.23 -13.49 3.27
C GLY A 444 -2.74 -13.48 2.89
N HIS A 445 -1.93 -14.29 3.60
CA HIS A 445 -0.47 -14.26 3.44
C HIS A 445 -0.02 -14.68 2.04
N ASN A 446 0.81 -13.84 1.43
CA ASN A 446 1.49 -14.05 0.16
C ASN A 446 2.99 -13.93 0.36
N ASP A 447 3.73 -14.81 -0.30
CA ASP A 447 5.19 -14.79 -0.38
C ASP A 447 5.56 -15.02 -1.84
N LYS A 448 6.11 -13.99 -2.48
CA LYS A 448 6.33 -13.96 -3.93
C LYS A 448 7.76 -13.56 -4.24
N THR A 449 8.38 -14.30 -5.15
CA THR A 449 9.62 -13.89 -5.82
C THR A 449 9.24 -13.43 -7.22
N ILE A 450 9.50 -12.15 -7.50
CA ILE A 450 9.21 -11.52 -8.79
C ILE A 450 10.54 -11.32 -9.53
N ASP A 451 10.63 -11.82 -10.75
CA ASP A 451 11.77 -11.67 -11.63
C ASP A 451 11.58 -10.45 -12.55
N LEU A 452 12.69 -9.80 -12.91
CA LEU A 452 12.73 -8.72 -13.89
C LEU A 452 12.06 -9.09 -15.22
N ALA A 453 12.04 -10.38 -15.58
CA ALA A 453 11.42 -10.89 -16.80
C ALA A 453 9.90 -11.13 -16.71
N ASP A 454 9.28 -11.05 -15.52
CA ASP A 454 7.85 -11.39 -15.29
C ASP A 454 6.89 -10.27 -15.75
N THR A 455 7.08 -9.77 -16.97
CA THR A 455 6.29 -8.63 -17.48
C THR A 455 4.79 -8.88 -17.46
N PHE A 456 4.01 -7.81 -17.26
CA PHE A 456 2.54 -7.87 -17.27
C PHE A 456 1.92 -6.78 -18.15
N ASN A 457 0.64 -6.97 -18.48
CA ASN A 457 -0.13 -6.01 -19.27
C ASN A 457 -1.26 -5.42 -18.44
N LEU A 458 -1.56 -4.15 -18.69
CA LEU A 458 -2.77 -3.47 -18.23
C LEU A 458 -3.66 -3.24 -19.45
N MET A 459 -4.69 -4.07 -19.57
CA MET A 459 -5.61 -4.01 -20.71
C MET A 459 -6.69 -2.97 -20.43
N SER A 460 -6.92 -2.08 -21.39
CA SER A 460 -7.99 -1.07 -21.35
C SER A 460 -9.33 -1.66 -21.81
N TYR A 461 -10.42 -0.92 -21.61
CA TYR A 461 -11.76 -1.31 -22.07
C TYR A 461 -11.76 -1.72 -23.56
N ASP A 462 -11.05 -0.95 -24.40
CA ASP A 462 -10.96 -1.17 -25.85
C ASP A 462 -10.24 -2.47 -26.24
N SER A 463 -9.58 -3.14 -25.30
CA SER A 463 -8.91 -4.42 -25.54
C SER A 463 -9.88 -5.56 -25.87
N ASN A 464 -11.09 -5.52 -25.29
CA ASN A 464 -12.06 -6.60 -25.40
C ASN A 464 -13.51 -6.13 -25.55
N HIS A 465 -13.78 -4.82 -25.57
CA HIS A 465 -15.10 -4.27 -25.81
C HIS A 465 -15.18 -3.56 -27.15
N SER A 466 -16.32 -3.71 -27.81
CA SER A 466 -16.61 -3.11 -29.12
C SER A 466 -17.12 -1.67 -28.99
N TRP A 467 -17.17 -0.98 -30.13
CA TRP A 467 -17.82 0.33 -30.21
C TRP A 467 -19.29 0.30 -29.75
N TRP A 468 -20.01 -0.79 -30.01
CA TRP A 468 -21.41 -0.94 -29.59
C TRP A 468 -21.51 -1.04 -28.07
N ASP A 469 -20.59 -1.76 -27.43
CA ASP A 469 -20.54 -1.86 -25.97
C ASP A 469 -20.33 -0.48 -25.34
N LYS A 470 -19.44 0.35 -25.92
CA LYS A 470 -19.28 1.75 -25.46
C LYS A 470 -20.57 2.56 -25.56
N LEU A 471 -21.30 2.41 -26.67
CA LEU A 471 -22.56 3.12 -26.86
C LEU A 471 -23.61 2.68 -25.81
N TRP A 472 -23.66 1.40 -25.47
CA TRP A 472 -24.60 0.89 -24.47
C TRP A 472 -24.20 1.24 -23.04
N ASP A 473 -22.91 1.20 -22.72
CA ASP A 473 -22.38 1.43 -21.38
C ASP A 473 -22.33 2.92 -21.01
N TYR A 474 -22.00 3.77 -21.99
CA TYR A 474 -21.73 5.20 -21.77
C TYR A 474 -22.55 6.15 -22.67
N GLY A 475 -23.34 5.63 -23.61
CA GLY A 475 -23.97 6.47 -24.63
C GLY A 475 -22.93 7.09 -25.57
N PHE A 476 -23.21 8.30 -26.06
CA PHE A 476 -22.31 9.04 -26.95
C PHE A 476 -21.16 9.76 -26.22
N SER A 477 -20.94 9.45 -24.94
CA SER A 477 -19.97 10.13 -24.11
C SER A 477 -19.29 9.18 -23.12
N TRP A 478 -18.35 8.40 -23.65
CA TRP A 478 -17.48 7.56 -22.83
C TRP A 478 -16.32 8.34 -22.23
N PRO A 479 -15.85 7.94 -21.02
CA PRO A 479 -14.56 8.36 -20.50
C PRO A 479 -13.43 7.83 -21.40
N GLN A 480 -12.18 8.15 -21.06
CA GLN A 480 -11.05 7.54 -21.74
C GLN A 480 -11.11 6.00 -21.55
N THR A 481 -11.26 5.28 -22.66
CA THR A 481 -11.50 3.81 -22.69
C THR A 481 -10.36 3.06 -23.37
N SER A 482 -9.45 3.78 -24.03
CA SER A 482 -8.23 3.27 -24.62
C SER A 482 -7.01 3.60 -23.75
N GLY A 483 -5.95 2.80 -23.88
CA GLY A 483 -4.65 3.10 -23.31
C GLY A 483 -4.04 1.88 -22.65
N ASP A 484 -3.88 0.80 -23.42
CA ASP A 484 -3.19 -0.39 -22.93
C ASP A 484 -1.75 -0.05 -22.56
N TYR A 485 -1.28 -0.64 -21.47
CA TYR A 485 0.14 -0.69 -21.15
C TYR A 485 0.60 -2.14 -21.31
N LYS A 486 1.61 -2.36 -22.14
CA LYS A 486 2.09 -3.71 -22.49
C LYS A 486 3.53 -3.91 -22.08
N ASP A 487 3.86 -5.16 -21.80
CA ASP A 487 5.21 -5.62 -21.46
C ASP A 487 5.83 -4.82 -20.30
N ILE A 488 5.00 -4.46 -19.31
CA ILE A 488 5.42 -3.65 -18.17
C ILE A 488 6.36 -4.48 -17.31
N SER A 489 7.57 -3.97 -17.12
CA SER A 489 8.53 -4.58 -16.20
C SER A 489 8.08 -4.39 -14.74
N PRO A 490 8.03 -5.45 -13.93
CA PRO A 490 7.75 -5.30 -12.50
C PRO A 490 8.91 -4.64 -11.75
N ILE A 491 10.14 -4.73 -12.26
CA ILE A 491 11.33 -4.10 -11.66
C ILE A 491 11.88 -3.08 -12.67
N TYR A 492 11.97 -1.81 -12.27
CA TYR A 492 12.44 -0.76 -13.16
C TYR A 492 13.41 0.19 -12.44
N GLU A 493 14.64 0.29 -12.96
CA GLU A 493 15.60 1.31 -12.52
C GLU A 493 15.21 2.67 -13.10
N VAL A 494 14.81 3.61 -12.25
CA VAL A 494 14.37 4.95 -12.65
C VAL A 494 15.55 5.75 -13.19
N LYS A 495 15.34 6.44 -14.31
CA LYS A 495 16.34 7.30 -14.95
C LYS A 495 15.95 8.76 -14.79
N GLU A 496 16.94 9.65 -14.87
CA GLU A 496 16.72 11.09 -14.80
C GLU A 496 15.71 11.57 -15.86
N ASP A 497 15.85 11.07 -17.10
CA ASP A 497 14.96 11.38 -18.21
C ASP A 497 13.50 10.97 -17.96
N ASP A 498 13.27 9.95 -17.13
CA ASP A 498 11.91 9.52 -16.79
C ASP A 498 11.16 10.58 -15.98
N LEU A 499 11.87 11.47 -15.31
CA LEU A 499 11.31 12.51 -14.44
C LEU A 499 11.13 13.85 -15.15
N ILE A 500 11.60 13.97 -16.40
CA ILE A 500 11.49 15.16 -17.24
C ILE A 500 10.13 15.15 -17.97
N ALA A 501 9.10 15.68 -17.31
CA ALA A 501 7.77 15.99 -17.85
C ALA A 501 7.00 16.83 -16.80
N ASP A 502 5.73 17.15 -17.06
CA ASP A 502 4.82 17.55 -15.98
C ASP A 502 4.43 16.33 -15.12
N ASP A 503 3.74 16.56 -14.00
CA ASP A 503 3.43 15.46 -13.05
C ASP A 503 2.52 14.40 -13.69
N ASN A 504 1.63 14.79 -14.59
CA ASN A 504 0.80 13.84 -15.32
C ASN A 504 1.64 12.96 -16.28
N GLY A 505 2.56 13.57 -17.04
CA GLY A 505 3.45 12.84 -17.94
C GLY A 505 4.38 11.87 -17.21
N VAL A 506 4.92 12.26 -16.05
CA VAL A 506 5.73 11.34 -15.22
C VAL A 506 4.87 10.21 -14.65
N SER A 507 3.69 10.54 -14.12
CA SER A 507 2.73 9.56 -13.57
C SER A 507 2.39 8.47 -14.57
N GLN A 508 2.01 8.84 -15.80
CA GLN A 508 1.68 7.89 -16.86
C GLN A 508 2.88 7.08 -17.34
N ARG A 509 4.06 7.71 -17.44
CA ARG A 509 5.29 7.05 -17.88
C ARG A 509 5.78 6.00 -16.90
N LEU A 510 5.78 6.33 -15.61
CA LEU A 510 6.31 5.48 -14.55
C LEU A 510 5.24 4.63 -13.87
N LEU A 511 3.95 4.83 -14.17
CA LEU A 511 2.85 4.16 -13.49
C LEU A 511 2.91 4.42 -11.97
N VAL A 512 3.03 5.69 -11.60
CA VAL A 512 3.04 6.15 -10.20
C VAL A 512 1.92 7.17 -9.99
N ASN A 513 1.52 7.39 -8.73
CA ASN A 513 0.47 8.35 -8.44
C ASN A 513 0.94 9.74 -8.84
N LYS A 514 0.10 10.51 -9.54
CA LYS A 514 0.41 11.90 -9.91
C LYS A 514 0.78 12.74 -8.69
N ASN A 515 0.10 12.53 -7.56
CA ASN A 515 0.35 13.27 -6.32
C ASN A 515 1.70 12.90 -5.67
N ASP A 516 2.27 11.75 -6.00
CA ASP A 516 3.55 11.27 -5.45
C ASP A 516 4.76 11.68 -6.31
N VAL A 517 4.55 12.22 -7.51
CA VAL A 517 5.64 12.57 -8.44
C VAL A 517 6.64 13.56 -7.82
N ALA A 518 6.15 14.54 -7.05
CA ALA A 518 7.02 15.49 -6.36
C ALA A 518 7.93 14.77 -5.34
N SER A 519 7.37 13.86 -4.54
CA SER A 519 8.11 13.05 -3.56
C SER A 519 9.11 12.11 -4.24
N LEU A 520 8.72 11.47 -5.35
CA LEU A 520 9.61 10.61 -6.13
C LEU A 520 10.80 11.39 -6.71
N ARG A 521 10.57 12.60 -7.24
CA ARG A 521 11.65 13.48 -7.73
C ARG A 521 12.62 13.86 -6.62
N ALA A 522 12.09 14.24 -5.45
CA ALA A 522 12.90 14.61 -4.30
C ALA A 522 13.75 13.42 -3.81
N PHE A 523 13.14 12.23 -3.73
CA PHE A 523 13.83 10.99 -3.39
C PHE A 523 14.92 10.66 -4.41
N TYR A 524 14.61 10.69 -5.71
CA TYR A 524 15.57 10.44 -6.78
C TYR A 524 16.79 11.36 -6.71
N ALA A 525 16.57 12.67 -6.53
CA ALA A 525 17.65 13.64 -6.44
C ALA A 525 18.54 13.40 -5.20
N LYS A 526 17.92 13.12 -4.03
CA LYS A 526 18.62 12.80 -2.78
C LYS A 526 19.49 11.55 -2.95
N GLU A 527 18.91 10.46 -3.45
CA GLU A 527 19.58 9.16 -3.53
C GLU A 527 20.65 9.12 -4.62
N SER A 528 20.42 9.80 -5.76
CA SER A 528 21.42 9.95 -6.82
C SER A 528 22.65 10.72 -6.32
N ALA A 529 22.47 11.74 -5.49
CA ALA A 529 23.58 12.48 -4.86
C ALA A 529 24.42 11.61 -3.91
N LEU A 530 23.86 10.50 -3.41
CA LEU A 530 24.55 9.50 -2.58
C LEU A 530 25.14 8.34 -3.41
N ASN A 531 25.13 8.44 -4.75
CA ASN A 531 25.55 7.39 -5.67
C ASN A 531 24.75 6.09 -5.48
N ARG A 532 23.42 6.23 -5.42
CA ARG A 532 22.45 5.13 -5.31
C ARG A 532 21.48 5.19 -6.49
N ARG A 533 21.06 4.02 -6.99
CA ARG A 533 20.06 3.90 -8.05
C ARG A 533 18.68 3.69 -7.45
N VAL A 534 17.70 4.45 -7.90
CA VAL A 534 16.30 4.27 -7.49
C VAL A 534 15.66 3.17 -8.32
N VAL A 535 15.01 2.22 -7.63
CA VAL A 535 14.27 1.11 -8.21
C VAL A 535 12.80 1.31 -7.91
N LEU A 536 11.96 1.17 -8.91
CA LEU A 536 10.51 1.07 -8.81
C LEU A 536 10.10 -0.40 -8.96
N PHE A 537 9.44 -0.93 -7.95
CA PHE A 537 8.98 -2.30 -7.86
C PHE A 537 7.45 -2.36 -7.84
N ARG A 538 6.86 -2.89 -8.92
CA ARG A 538 5.43 -3.06 -9.13
C ARG A 538 5.05 -4.48 -8.72
N PHE A 539 4.58 -4.65 -7.49
CA PHE A 539 4.39 -5.97 -6.90
C PHE A 539 2.96 -6.50 -7.10
N ALA A 540 1.99 -5.63 -7.37
CA ALA A 540 0.61 -6.03 -7.61
C ALA A 540 -0.10 -5.17 -8.66
N ASN A 541 -0.92 -5.84 -9.47
CA ASN A 541 -1.96 -5.23 -10.29
C ASN A 541 -3.31 -5.80 -9.81
N THR A 542 -4.24 -4.92 -9.47
CA THR A 542 -5.55 -5.24 -8.90
C THR A 542 -6.66 -4.48 -9.60
N ASP A 543 -7.89 -4.88 -9.36
CA ASP A 543 -9.07 -4.19 -9.86
C ASP A 543 -9.51 -3.14 -8.86
N TYR A 544 -9.62 -1.90 -9.31
CA TYR A 544 -10.26 -0.83 -8.56
C TYR A 544 -11.66 -0.63 -9.14
N PHE A 545 -12.67 -0.65 -8.27
CA PHE A 545 -14.05 -0.45 -8.66
C PHE A 545 -14.55 0.88 -8.08
N SER A 546 -15.17 1.71 -8.91
CA SER A 546 -15.80 2.96 -8.46
C SER A 546 -16.94 3.35 -9.39
N GLN A 547 -18.15 3.48 -8.83
CA GLN A 547 -19.38 3.71 -9.57
C GLN A 547 -20.29 4.73 -8.86
N ALA A 548 -20.90 5.64 -9.63
CA ALA A 548 -21.94 6.54 -9.13
C ALA A 548 -23.13 5.74 -8.57
N CYS A 549 -23.65 6.15 -7.41
CA CYS A 549 -24.64 5.39 -6.67
C CYS A 549 -25.90 6.25 -6.42
N GLY A 550 -27.04 5.72 -6.81
CA GLY A 550 -28.33 6.27 -6.44
C GLY A 550 -28.60 5.98 -4.97
N ARG A 551 -29.41 6.84 -4.35
CA ARG A 551 -29.76 6.71 -2.94
C ARG A 551 -31.20 7.10 -2.67
N SER A 552 -31.76 6.50 -1.64
CA SER A 552 -32.97 7.01 -1.01
C SER A 552 -32.92 6.88 0.50
N ASP A 553 -33.82 7.54 1.20
CA ASP A 553 -34.00 7.39 2.64
C ASP A 553 -35.44 7.04 3.01
N ASN A 554 -35.65 6.69 4.28
CA ASN A 554 -36.96 6.31 4.81
C ASN A 554 -37.97 7.48 4.83
N GLU A 555 -37.52 8.72 4.58
CA GLU A 555 -38.38 9.90 4.47
C GLU A 555 -38.87 10.13 3.03
N GLY A 556 -38.43 9.30 2.08
CA GLY A 556 -38.82 9.40 0.67
C GLY A 556 -37.96 10.38 -0.14
N ASN A 557 -36.85 10.88 0.40
CA ASN A 557 -35.89 11.61 -0.41
C ASN A 557 -35.19 10.60 -1.33
N TYR A 558 -35.22 10.88 -2.62
CA TYR A 558 -34.68 10.01 -3.66
C TYR A 558 -33.74 10.81 -4.55
N VAL A 559 -32.56 10.26 -4.82
CA VAL A 559 -31.58 10.78 -5.75
C VAL A 559 -31.19 9.65 -6.69
N ALA A 560 -31.45 9.84 -7.98
CA ALA A 560 -31.09 8.89 -9.02
C ALA A 560 -29.57 8.90 -9.29
N GLU A 561 -29.07 7.83 -9.91
CA GLU A 561 -27.64 7.63 -10.23
C GLU A 561 -27.05 8.71 -11.16
N ASP A 562 -27.87 9.28 -12.04
CA ASP A 562 -27.51 10.36 -12.97
C ASP A 562 -27.43 11.74 -12.31
N GLU A 563 -28.08 11.89 -11.16
CA GLU A 563 -28.00 13.06 -10.28
C GLU A 563 -27.22 12.77 -8.99
N ALA A 564 -26.47 11.66 -8.97
CA ALA A 564 -25.86 11.14 -7.76
C ALA A 564 -24.94 12.15 -7.09
N ASP A 565 -25.04 12.24 -5.76
CA ASP A 565 -24.11 12.91 -4.86
C ASP A 565 -23.32 11.89 -3.99
N THR A 566 -23.40 10.62 -4.38
CA THR A 566 -22.88 9.46 -3.64
C THR A 566 -22.30 8.43 -4.61
N TYR A 567 -21.10 7.92 -4.37
CA TYR A 567 -20.51 6.81 -5.14
C TYR A 567 -20.16 5.66 -4.20
N ILE A 568 -20.05 4.47 -4.78
CA ILE A 568 -19.51 3.30 -4.10
C ILE A 568 -18.16 2.91 -4.71
N ALA A 569 -17.25 2.41 -3.89
CA ALA A 569 -15.94 1.99 -4.36
C ALA A 569 -15.38 0.79 -3.57
N SER A 570 -14.50 0.02 -4.20
CA SER A 570 -13.68 -0.98 -3.51
C SER A 570 -12.26 -1.02 -4.07
N GLU A 571 -11.31 -1.35 -3.21
CA GLU A 571 -9.90 -1.51 -3.54
C GLU A 571 -9.35 -2.79 -2.92
N THR A 572 -8.11 -3.14 -3.30
CA THR A 572 -7.35 -4.22 -2.66
C THR A 572 -6.23 -3.60 -1.85
N ILE A 573 -6.12 -3.98 -0.58
CA ILE A 573 -5.07 -3.50 0.33
C ILE A 573 -4.03 -4.59 0.58
N PHE A 574 -2.81 -4.17 0.91
CA PHE A 574 -1.69 -5.05 1.20
C PHE A 574 -1.11 -4.68 2.56
N LEU A 575 -1.33 -5.54 3.54
CA LEU A 575 -0.95 -5.32 4.92
C LEU A 575 0.39 -5.99 5.20
N ASP A 576 1.19 -5.37 6.07
CA ASP A 576 2.50 -5.87 6.48
C ASP A 576 3.39 -6.24 5.28
N PHE A 577 3.35 -5.40 4.23
CA PHE A 577 4.18 -5.57 3.04
C PHE A 577 5.65 -5.39 3.43
N ASP A 578 6.47 -6.37 3.08
CA ASP A 578 7.90 -6.31 3.32
C ASP A 578 8.74 -6.95 2.21
N ILE A 579 9.93 -6.39 1.97
CA ILE A 579 10.92 -6.93 1.04
C ILE A 579 11.91 -7.75 1.84
N ILE A 580 12.00 -9.04 1.53
CA ILE A 580 12.81 -10.01 2.27
C ILE A 580 14.25 -10.05 1.74
N GLU A 581 14.40 -10.19 0.43
CA GLU A 581 15.71 -10.39 -0.21
C GLU A 581 15.73 -9.89 -1.65
N LEU A 582 16.89 -9.41 -2.09
CA LEU A 582 17.18 -9.04 -3.46
C LEU A 582 18.14 -10.05 -4.07
N THR A 583 17.89 -10.47 -5.30
CA THR A 583 18.82 -11.32 -6.05
C THR A 583 19.45 -10.53 -7.19
N PHE A 584 20.78 -10.48 -7.21
CA PHE A 584 21.57 -9.86 -8.27
C PHE A 584 22.19 -10.92 -9.18
N ASN A 585 22.44 -10.55 -10.45
CA ASN A 585 23.08 -11.41 -11.44
C ASN A 585 24.28 -10.70 -12.07
N LYS A 586 25.46 -11.30 -11.93
CA LYS A 586 26.69 -10.91 -12.61
C LYS A 586 27.21 -12.07 -13.43
N ASP A 587 27.23 -11.90 -14.75
CA ASP A 587 27.77 -12.88 -15.69
C ASP A 587 27.20 -14.30 -15.52
N GLY A 588 25.92 -14.40 -15.11
CA GLY A 588 25.21 -15.67 -14.89
C GLY A 588 25.31 -16.23 -13.46
N VAL A 589 26.07 -15.58 -12.56
CA VAL A 589 26.17 -15.93 -11.15
C VAL A 589 25.17 -15.12 -10.34
N TYR A 590 24.33 -15.81 -9.57
CA TYR A 590 23.29 -15.20 -8.75
C TYR A 590 23.77 -15.01 -7.30
N HIS A 591 23.53 -13.82 -6.75
CA HIS A 591 23.85 -13.48 -5.37
C HIS A 591 22.59 -12.95 -4.67
N VAL A 592 22.24 -13.56 -3.55
CA VAL A 592 21.10 -13.14 -2.72
C VAL A 592 21.62 -12.28 -1.57
N ILE A 593 21.04 -11.09 -1.41
CA ILE A 593 21.34 -10.18 -0.31
C ILE A 593 20.06 -9.95 0.48
N PRO A 594 20.03 -10.22 1.79
CA PRO A 594 18.85 -9.98 2.62
C PRO A 594 18.64 -8.48 2.79
N VAL A 595 17.37 -8.10 2.87
CA VAL A 595 16.93 -6.72 3.07
C VAL A 595 16.64 -6.48 4.54
N VAL A 596 16.90 -5.24 4.97
CA VAL A 596 16.52 -4.67 6.25
C VAL A 596 15.59 -3.50 5.93
N SER A 597 14.29 -3.75 5.98
CA SER A 597 13.22 -2.77 5.72
C SER A 597 12.13 -2.94 6.76
N SER A 598 11.58 -1.84 7.27
CA SER A 598 10.39 -1.95 8.12
C SER A 598 9.19 -2.31 7.25
N PRO A 599 8.32 -3.24 7.71
CA PRO A 599 7.10 -3.56 6.99
C PRO A 599 6.13 -2.38 6.99
N ALA A 600 5.32 -2.29 5.94
CA ALA A 600 4.37 -1.20 5.75
C ALA A 600 2.99 -1.71 5.32
N ASP A 601 1.95 -1.03 5.78
CA ASP A 601 0.59 -1.23 5.27
C ASP A 601 0.38 -0.33 4.05
N ILE A 602 -0.02 -0.94 2.94
CA ILE A 602 -0.33 -0.30 1.67
C ILE A 602 -1.86 -0.25 1.53
N ILE A 603 -2.40 0.94 1.74
CA ILE A 603 -3.82 1.27 1.66
C ILE A 603 -3.91 2.51 0.77
N ASN A 604 -4.67 2.44 -0.33
CA ASN A 604 -4.87 3.60 -1.20
C ASN A 604 -6.06 4.43 -0.72
N GLY A 605 -6.32 5.54 -1.42
CA GLY A 605 -7.51 6.36 -1.23
C GLY A 605 -8.58 6.02 -2.25
N PHE A 606 -9.86 6.26 -1.97
CA PHE A 606 -10.91 6.09 -2.98
C PHE A 606 -10.90 7.25 -3.98
N ALA A 607 -10.83 6.95 -5.28
CA ALA A 607 -11.04 7.92 -6.35
C ALA A 607 -12.48 7.88 -6.85
N ALA A 608 -13.05 9.07 -7.08
CA ALA A 608 -14.38 9.19 -7.65
C ALA A 608 -14.44 8.59 -9.06
N PRO A 609 -15.60 8.07 -9.50
CA PRO A 609 -15.79 7.62 -10.87
C PRO A 609 -15.64 8.80 -11.84
N ALA A 610 -15.21 8.52 -13.08
CA ALA A 610 -15.09 9.55 -14.11
C ALA A 610 -16.43 10.25 -14.38
N GLN A 611 -16.41 11.57 -14.50
CA GLN A 611 -17.61 12.33 -14.89
C GLN A 611 -18.02 12.00 -16.33
N LYS A 612 -19.33 11.88 -16.54
CA LYS A 612 -19.89 11.61 -17.87
C LYS A 612 -20.16 12.93 -18.56
N LEU A 613 -19.83 13.06 -19.84
CA LEU A 613 -20.27 14.20 -20.61
C LEU A 613 -21.71 14.00 -21.13
N GLU A 614 -22.52 15.04 -21.02
CA GLU A 614 -23.95 15.00 -21.30
C GLU A 614 -24.16 15.46 -22.74
N TRP A 615 -24.12 14.53 -23.69
CA TRP A 615 -24.12 14.83 -25.14
C TRP A 615 -25.30 15.74 -25.60
N TRP A 616 -26.47 15.63 -24.96
CA TRP A 616 -27.61 16.50 -25.27
C TRP A 616 -27.35 17.96 -24.87
N LYS A 617 -26.54 18.20 -23.82
CA LYS A 617 -26.10 19.55 -23.42
C LYS A 617 -25.13 20.14 -24.45
N ILE A 618 -24.31 19.31 -25.11
CA ILE A 618 -23.51 19.75 -26.27
C ILE A 618 -24.44 20.22 -27.40
N ILE A 619 -25.47 19.43 -27.74
CA ILE A 619 -26.42 19.81 -28.80
C ILE A 619 -27.10 21.14 -28.46
N ILE A 620 -27.54 21.32 -27.21
CA ILE A 620 -28.11 22.59 -26.76
C ILE A 620 -27.06 23.71 -26.85
N ALA A 621 -25.84 23.50 -26.38
CA ALA A 621 -24.77 24.50 -26.46
C ALA A 621 -24.48 24.92 -27.90
N VAL A 622 -24.47 23.97 -28.85
CA VAL A 622 -24.31 24.24 -30.28
C VAL A 622 -25.50 25.02 -30.84
N ILE A 623 -26.74 24.65 -30.49
CA ILE A 623 -27.95 25.38 -30.91
C ILE A 623 -27.92 26.82 -30.36
N VAL A 624 -27.58 26.99 -29.08
CA VAL A 624 -27.43 28.31 -28.45
C VAL A 624 -26.33 29.11 -29.14
N LEU A 625 -25.19 28.50 -29.46
CA LEU A 625 -24.12 29.15 -30.21
C LEU A 625 -24.59 29.61 -31.59
N ILE A 626 -25.34 28.78 -32.32
CA ILE A 626 -25.92 29.14 -33.63
C ILE A 626 -26.90 30.31 -33.48
N ILE A 627 -27.80 30.27 -32.49
CA ILE A 627 -28.75 31.35 -32.21
C ILE A 627 -28.00 32.64 -31.84
N CYS A 628 -26.99 32.56 -30.99
CA CYS A 628 -26.12 33.69 -30.64
C CYS A 628 -25.42 34.27 -31.87
N LEU A 629 -24.89 33.43 -32.76
CA LEU A 629 -24.28 33.88 -34.02
C LEU A 629 -25.30 34.57 -34.93
N ILE A 630 -26.54 34.06 -35.02
CA ILE A 630 -27.62 34.67 -35.80
C ILE A 630 -28.06 36.01 -35.19
N LEU A 631 -28.20 36.10 -33.86
CA LEU A 631 -28.57 37.33 -33.15
C LEU A 631 -27.46 38.38 -33.15
N LEU A 632 -26.21 37.95 -33.14
CA LEU A 632 -25.03 38.82 -33.21
C LEU A 632 -24.68 39.20 -34.66
N ALA A 633 -25.10 38.44 -35.67
CA ALA A 633 -24.82 38.74 -37.08
C ALA A 633 -25.19 40.17 -37.55
N PRO A 634 -26.30 40.80 -37.11
CA PRO A 634 -26.61 42.19 -37.42
C PRO A 634 -25.67 43.19 -36.72
N ILE A 635 -25.12 42.82 -35.57
CA ILE A 635 -24.33 43.67 -34.67
C ILE A 635 -22.81 43.52 -34.95
N LEU A 636 -22.38 42.35 -35.44
CA LEU A 636 -20.99 42.03 -35.80
C LEU A 636 -20.35 43.10 -36.70
N PRO A 637 -20.99 43.59 -37.78
CA PRO A 637 -20.44 44.65 -38.62
C PRO A 637 -20.20 45.96 -37.87
N TYR A 638 -21.01 46.26 -36.85
CA TYR A 638 -20.86 47.45 -36.01
C TYR A 638 -19.76 47.28 -34.95
N ILE A 639 -19.59 46.07 -34.41
CA ILE A 639 -18.47 45.73 -33.53
C ILE A 639 -17.15 45.84 -34.29
N PHE A 640 -17.08 45.26 -35.50
CA PHE A 640 -15.90 45.41 -36.37
C PHE A 640 -15.66 46.85 -36.79
N LYS A 641 -16.71 47.64 -37.11
CA LYS A 641 -16.58 49.08 -37.36
C LYS A 641 -16.08 49.84 -36.13
N GLY A 642 -16.52 49.46 -34.93
CA GLY A 642 -16.10 50.05 -33.66
C GLY A 642 -14.62 49.78 -33.37
N ILE A 643 -14.18 48.52 -33.49
CA ILE A 643 -12.77 48.13 -33.34
C ILE A 643 -11.91 48.80 -34.41
N TRP A 644 -12.37 48.82 -35.67
CA TRP A 644 -11.69 49.54 -36.76
C TRP A 644 -11.58 51.04 -36.50
N LEU A 645 -12.62 51.67 -35.93
CA LEU A 645 -12.61 53.07 -35.53
C LEU A 645 -11.61 53.35 -34.42
N VAL A 646 -11.51 52.47 -33.41
CA VAL A 646 -10.53 52.57 -32.32
C VAL A 646 -9.11 52.41 -32.84
N ILE A 647 -8.85 51.42 -33.71
CA ILE A 647 -7.54 51.20 -34.35
C ILE A 647 -7.18 52.37 -35.28
N CYS A 648 -8.13 52.91 -36.04
CA CYS A 648 -7.90 54.01 -36.98
C CYS A 648 -7.84 55.40 -36.32
N ALA A 649 -8.35 55.56 -35.10
CA ALA A 649 -8.38 56.83 -34.38
C ALA A 649 -6.99 57.49 -34.23
N PRO A 650 -5.92 56.79 -33.80
CA PRO A 650 -4.59 57.38 -33.73
C PRO A 650 -4.05 57.81 -35.11
N PHE A 651 -4.29 57.03 -36.17
CA PHE A 651 -3.84 57.38 -37.52
C PHE A 651 -4.58 58.59 -38.12
N LYS A 652 -5.89 58.72 -37.84
CA LYS A 652 -6.68 59.90 -38.25
C LYS A 652 -6.27 61.16 -37.46
N ALA A 653 -5.95 61.03 -36.17
CA ALA A 653 -5.43 62.14 -35.36
C ALA A 653 -4.06 62.63 -35.88
N ILE A 654 -3.15 61.70 -36.24
CA ILE A 654 -1.85 62.02 -36.83
C ILE A 654 -2.01 62.70 -38.19
N LYS A 655 -2.93 62.23 -39.05
CA LYS A 655 -3.21 62.86 -40.36
C LYS A 655 -3.74 64.29 -40.20
N SER A 656 -4.70 64.51 -39.30
CA SER A 656 -5.27 65.84 -39.00
C SER A 656 -4.23 66.82 -38.44
N ALA A 657 -3.31 66.36 -37.59
CA ALA A 657 -2.19 67.16 -37.10
C ALA A 657 -1.21 67.55 -38.22
N LYS A 658 -0.95 66.64 -39.18
CA LYS A 658 -0.06 66.87 -40.32
C LYS A 658 -0.67 67.86 -41.34
N GLU A 659 -1.98 67.79 -41.56
CA GLU A 659 -2.72 68.72 -42.44
C GLU A 659 -2.84 70.11 -41.82
N LYS A 660 -3.05 70.24 -40.50
CA LYS A 660 -2.99 71.53 -39.79
C LYS A 660 -1.58 72.16 -39.83
N ARG A 661 -0.50 71.36 -39.79
CA ARG A 661 0.88 71.85 -40.00
C ARG A 661 1.11 72.35 -41.43
N LYS A 662 0.68 71.60 -42.45
CA LYS A 662 0.77 72.04 -43.87
C LYS A 662 -0.04 73.29 -44.18
N ALA A 663 -1.21 73.47 -43.54
CA ALA A 663 -2.01 74.68 -43.68
C ALA A 663 -1.35 75.91 -43.04
N LYS A 664 -0.62 75.72 -41.94
CA LYS A 664 0.14 76.78 -41.25
C LYS A 664 1.42 77.17 -42.00
N ASP A 665 2.12 76.20 -42.62
CA ASP A 665 3.29 76.48 -43.47
C ASP A 665 2.90 77.20 -44.77
N LYS A 666 1.71 76.93 -45.33
CA LYS A 666 1.20 77.68 -46.50
C LYS A 666 0.78 79.12 -46.18
N SER A 667 0.47 79.45 -44.92
CA SER A 667 0.09 80.82 -44.54
C SER A 667 1.28 81.69 -44.10
N GLN A 668 2.50 81.15 -44.04
CA GLN A 668 3.72 81.91 -43.70
C GLN A 668 4.73 82.02 -44.86
N GLY A 669 4.42 81.48 -46.04
CA GLY A 669 5.30 81.49 -47.22
C GLY A 669 4.98 82.54 -48.29
N GLY A 670 4.20 83.57 -47.97
CA GLY A 670 3.79 84.59 -48.94
C GLY A 670 3.68 85.97 -48.30
N ASP A 671 4.82 86.58 -48.02
CA ASP A 671 5.04 88.04 -48.03
C ASP A 671 6.54 88.30 -48.11
N SER A 672 7.03 88.37 -49.34
CA SER A 672 8.27 89.04 -49.73
C SER A 672 8.01 89.76 -51.06
N VAL A 673 7.38 90.92 -50.94
CA VAL A 673 7.73 92.17 -51.61
C VAL A 673 7.70 93.26 -50.54
#